data_AF-A0A1M5AXS7-F1
#
_entry.id   AF-A0A1M5AXS7-F1
#
_cell.length_a   1.000
_cell.length_b   1.000
_cell.length_c   1.000
_cell.angle_alpha   90.00
_cell.angle_beta   90.00
_cell.angle_gamma   90.00
#
_symmetry.space_group_name_H-M   'P 1'
#
loop_
_entity.id
_entity.type
_entity.pdbx_description
1 polymer ?
#
loop_
_entity_poly.entity_id
_entity_poly.type
_entity_poly.pdbx_seq_one_letter_code
_entity_poly.pdbx_strand_id
1 'polypeptide(L)'
;MEAGAQTGFNLDIKKPEPYENRQLKAEKSGAKKFTAPRRFMQNLYTHYNYFFNANNKLNEVLLRAKEGHKDDYSQLLAYYNYNLEATKADKQQLDSVMYKSRTGIVMHDLRNDWIDDLYLLWGQAYFLQKELDSAYQMFQFINYAFAPKEDDGYYRYIGSRMDGGNARSIVTQEQETFLKRLTTDPPSRNNAFLWQARTLTEANAFGQAGSLLSTLRLDPNFPARLLPMLEEVQGYWFYKQGVWDSAALHLVQALPQAQNKGEKARWEYLAGQLFELSGKREQARQYYAAAIDHTIDPVMDIWGRLNMIKLNKEGGEDFIAKNIEELGNMARKERFAPYRDAIYNMMARMELERGNPEAARNYMLKASKYISELPGARNNTFLNLADLLYDQKQYVPSAAFYDSVEVSQLADTLQTRIVHRKDYLQTLVAGTGTIQRQDSLQRLASLPEAERTDALKKIARQLRKQRGLKEEETTTASGGARDIRNAEAVAPALFNDQGNKGEWYFYNPSSRTSGAASFKQVWGNRPNVDNWRRASSVAAQLQEEESVNAVNSTRGNPVPQADPLANGSINAASLLETLPTTPAKLKLSNDSIRNALFSNGMVYLTEIEDYPAAIATFEELRRRFPDDADMSEVLFRLQYAYNKTARQDSAQHLKSAVVSQYPTSRQATILRTGKDPEDKTPSPESTKAYEAVYDMFIEGRFAAAEAAKKRADSIYQTNYWNPQLLFIESVYFIKKREDNTAIDILNTLIKQNPEAPIAEKAMNLIEVLGRRAQIEEELRNLKLDPITEEKPAVVAAPVKKETPKPEEPKKEEPAPVVKTPEPQPKKAEPPVVKQEEKPAPAVVQTPPPVAKVPEKAAPVQKPVEQPKPTPVKPEEQPVVVKPAVQELQLPSVKRDTTQAQQAELKDVAKKGKETAKVSTTPVAQTPVSLPKQNSAGYSFYPDLPHYAVVILNKVDNIYGNEARNAFTRYNRDKGLGAQQNIQLLPLDGENKLLLIGGFSDVLGAVNYVQQVKPVAGSTIVPWLKADKYSFTIISEPNLEFLKSQPDLKAYQKFLESTPVKL
;
A
#
# COMPACT_ATOMS: atom_id res chain seq x y z
N MET A 1 -20.75 -19.91 57.85
CA MET A 1 -21.02 -19.78 56.40
C MET A 1 -21.39 -18.35 56.13
N GLU A 2 -20.40 -17.56 55.77
CA GLU A 2 -20.59 -16.19 55.34
C GLU A 2 -20.78 -16.20 53.81
N ALA A 3 -21.67 -15.36 53.30
CA ALA A 3 -21.76 -15.12 51.86
C ALA A 3 -20.59 -14.23 51.43
N GLY A 4 -20.27 -14.18 50.13
CA GLY A 4 -19.28 -13.27 49.54
C GLY A 4 -19.72 -11.79 49.53
N ALA A 5 -20.32 -11.35 50.62
CA ALA A 5 -20.99 -10.08 50.76
C ALA A 5 -20.01 -8.90 50.70
N GLN A 6 -20.46 -7.82 50.06
CA GLN A 6 -19.77 -6.53 50.03
C GLN A 6 -19.81 -5.86 51.42
N THR A 7 -18.98 -6.36 52.32
CA THR A 7 -18.87 -5.90 53.72
C THR A 7 -17.88 -4.75 53.83
N GLY A 8 -18.25 -3.69 54.56
CA GLY A 8 -17.37 -2.54 54.80
C GLY A 8 -17.34 -1.48 53.68
N PHE A 9 -18.36 -1.40 52.83
CA PHE A 9 -18.57 -0.25 51.94
C PHE A 9 -20.04 0.19 51.96
N ASN A 10 -20.29 1.49 52.15
CA ASN A 10 -21.63 2.07 52.07
C ASN A 10 -21.87 2.62 50.66
N LEU A 11 -22.84 2.04 49.96
CA LEU A 11 -23.25 2.48 48.62
C LEU A 11 -24.16 3.72 48.71
N ASP A 12 -23.56 4.90 48.89
CA ASP A 12 -24.27 6.17 48.79
C ASP A 12 -24.48 6.57 47.32
N ILE A 13 -25.73 6.85 46.94
CA ILE A 13 -26.14 7.17 45.58
C ILE A 13 -26.87 8.50 45.58
N LYS A 14 -26.26 9.51 44.97
CA LYS A 14 -26.93 10.79 44.71
C LYS A 14 -28.13 10.59 43.78
N LYS A 15 -29.33 10.67 44.33
CA LYS A 15 -30.61 10.55 43.63
C LYS A 15 -31.07 11.93 43.14
N PRO A 16 -31.92 12.00 42.10
CA PRO A 16 -32.62 13.24 41.76
C PRO A 16 -33.69 13.55 42.81
N GLU A 17 -34.02 14.85 42.96
CA GLU A 17 -34.94 15.42 43.97
C GLU A 17 -36.20 14.57 44.28
N PRO A 18 -37.04 14.13 43.29
CA PRO A 18 -38.25 13.36 43.59
C PRO A 18 -38.00 11.99 44.24
N TYR A 19 -36.75 11.52 44.27
CA TYR A 19 -36.35 10.24 44.87
C TYR A 19 -35.24 10.36 45.93
N GLU A 20 -34.83 11.57 46.32
CA GLU A 20 -33.75 11.78 47.31
C GLU A 20 -34.03 11.05 48.64
N ASN A 21 -35.24 11.26 49.18
CA ASN A 21 -35.72 10.59 50.39
C ASN A 21 -36.03 9.08 50.21
N ARG A 22 -35.95 8.53 48.99
CA ARG A 22 -36.24 7.12 48.72
C ARG A 22 -35.02 6.27 49.01
N GLN A 23 -34.98 5.68 50.20
CA GLN A 23 -33.94 4.71 50.55
C GLN A 23 -34.04 3.44 49.67
N LEU A 24 -32.95 3.09 49.00
CA LEU A 24 -32.83 1.96 48.08
C LEU A 24 -32.65 0.63 48.85
N LYS A 25 -32.73 -0.51 48.17
CA LYS A 25 -32.58 -1.81 48.86
C LYS A 25 -31.13 -2.11 49.21
N ALA A 26 -30.19 -1.72 48.34
CA ALA A 26 -28.76 -1.80 48.60
C ALA A 26 -28.34 -1.00 49.84
N GLU A 27 -28.87 0.22 50.00
CA GLU A 27 -28.67 1.08 51.19
C GLU A 27 -29.22 0.47 52.49
N LYS A 28 -30.14 -0.50 52.40
CA LYS A 28 -30.71 -1.24 53.55
C LYS A 28 -30.06 -2.61 53.75
N SER A 29 -28.91 -2.87 53.11
CA SER A 29 -28.06 -4.01 53.43
C SER A 29 -27.61 -3.91 54.90
N GLY A 30 -27.46 -5.05 55.57
CA GLY A 30 -27.22 -5.09 57.02
C GLY A 30 -28.49 -4.86 57.88
N ALA A 31 -29.32 -3.86 57.56
CA ALA A 31 -30.46 -3.39 58.37
C ALA A 31 -31.56 -4.43 58.67
N LYS A 32 -31.53 -5.61 58.05
CA LYS A 32 -32.32 -6.80 58.43
C LYS A 32 -31.46 -8.06 58.34
N LYS A 33 -31.72 -9.05 59.20
CA LYS A 33 -31.07 -10.38 59.17
C LYS A 33 -31.27 -11.05 57.79
N PHE A 34 -30.19 -11.64 57.25
CA PHE A 34 -30.19 -12.31 55.95
C PHE A 34 -30.43 -13.81 56.11
N THR A 35 -31.68 -14.18 56.42
CA THR A 35 -32.09 -15.57 56.64
C THR A 35 -32.04 -16.39 55.35
N ALA A 36 -31.87 -17.72 55.44
CA ALA A 36 -31.74 -18.59 54.26
C ALA A 36 -32.91 -18.46 53.25
N PRO A 37 -34.20 -18.38 53.66
CA PRO A 37 -35.29 -18.14 52.71
C PRO A 37 -35.22 -16.76 52.04
N ARG A 38 -34.73 -15.73 52.75
CA ARG A 38 -34.48 -14.40 52.17
C ARG A 38 -33.34 -14.44 51.15
N ARG A 39 -32.24 -15.13 51.44
CA ARG A 39 -31.11 -15.34 50.51
C ARG A 39 -31.59 -16.05 49.24
N PHE A 40 -32.27 -17.18 49.39
CA PHE A 40 -32.84 -17.94 48.26
C PHE A 40 -33.72 -17.07 47.34
N MET A 41 -34.72 -16.37 47.90
CA MET A 41 -35.60 -15.52 47.10
C MET A 41 -34.88 -14.31 46.48
N GLN A 42 -33.94 -13.69 47.21
CA GLN A 42 -33.14 -12.57 46.67
C GLN A 42 -32.28 -13.02 45.49
N ASN A 43 -31.55 -14.14 45.65
CA ASN A 43 -30.72 -14.72 44.59
C ASN A 43 -31.57 -15.08 43.37
N LEU A 44 -32.68 -15.80 43.55
CA LEU A 44 -33.56 -16.21 42.45
C LEU A 44 -34.11 -15.01 41.67
N TYR A 45 -34.58 -13.97 42.36
CA TYR A 45 -35.03 -12.74 41.68
C TYR A 45 -33.89 -11.97 41.01
N THR A 46 -32.67 -12.02 41.54
CA THR A 46 -31.52 -11.28 40.97
C THR A 46 -30.96 -11.98 39.75
N HIS A 47 -30.82 -13.30 39.83
CA HIS A 47 -30.42 -14.17 38.73
C HIS A 47 -31.34 -13.98 37.52
N TYR A 48 -32.62 -14.34 37.64
CA TYR A 48 -33.50 -14.42 36.46
C TYR A 48 -33.98 -13.06 35.93
N ASN A 49 -34.11 -12.02 36.77
CA ASN A 49 -34.54 -10.70 36.29
C ASN A 49 -33.38 -9.84 35.78
N TYR A 50 -32.19 -9.93 36.39
CA TYR A 50 -31.07 -9.04 36.10
C TYR A 50 -29.89 -9.76 35.47
N PHE A 51 -29.25 -10.72 36.15
CA PHE A 51 -28.02 -11.37 35.66
C PHE A 51 -28.25 -12.12 34.34
N PHE A 52 -29.21 -13.05 34.30
CA PHE A 52 -29.53 -13.84 33.10
C PHE A 52 -29.87 -12.93 31.90
N ASN A 53 -30.69 -11.91 32.13
CA ASN A 53 -31.08 -10.95 31.10
C ASN A 53 -29.96 -9.96 30.69
N ALA A 54 -28.91 -9.80 31.50
CA ALA A 54 -27.75 -8.98 31.17
C ALA A 54 -26.68 -9.83 30.45
N ASN A 55 -26.40 -11.03 30.95
CA ASN A 55 -25.52 -12.02 30.34
C ASN A 55 -25.98 -12.41 28.94
N ASN A 56 -27.26 -12.74 28.75
CA ASN A 56 -27.81 -13.07 27.42
C ASN A 56 -27.62 -11.90 26.44
N LYS A 57 -27.82 -10.65 26.88
CA LYS A 57 -27.58 -9.47 26.04
C LYS A 57 -26.11 -9.23 25.71
N LEU A 58 -25.19 -9.50 26.64
CA LEU A 58 -23.75 -9.46 26.36
C LEU A 58 -23.38 -10.51 25.30
N ASN A 59 -23.93 -11.72 25.42
CA ASN A 59 -23.73 -12.80 24.46
C ASN A 59 -24.41 -12.51 23.10
N GLU A 60 -25.58 -11.85 23.06
CA GLU A 60 -26.23 -11.37 21.82
C GLU A 60 -25.39 -10.32 21.07
N VAL A 61 -24.61 -9.49 21.77
CA VAL A 61 -23.67 -8.54 21.17
C VAL A 61 -22.44 -9.26 20.64
N LEU A 62 -21.83 -10.15 21.45
CA LEU A 62 -20.69 -10.94 21.02
C LEU A 62 -21.02 -11.84 19.83
N LEU A 63 -22.19 -12.50 19.82
CA LEU A 63 -22.61 -13.37 18.73
C LEU A 63 -22.75 -12.58 17.42
N ARG A 64 -23.48 -11.45 17.42
CA ARG A 64 -23.64 -10.64 16.20
C ARG A 64 -22.32 -10.01 15.73
N ALA A 65 -21.43 -9.64 16.64
CA ALA A 65 -20.08 -9.18 16.30
C ALA A 65 -19.20 -10.30 15.70
N LYS A 66 -19.40 -11.56 16.11
CA LYS A 66 -18.76 -12.75 15.52
C LYS A 66 -19.36 -13.14 14.17
N GLU A 67 -20.68 -13.14 14.03
CA GLU A 67 -21.40 -13.44 12.78
C GLU A 67 -21.15 -12.38 11.69
N GLY A 68 -20.94 -11.12 12.09
CA GLY A 68 -20.52 -10.04 11.20
C GLY A 68 -19.02 -10.08 10.84
N HIS A 69 -18.21 -10.89 11.51
CA HIS A 69 -16.77 -11.01 11.23
C HIS A 69 -16.53 -11.95 10.05
N LYS A 70 -15.76 -11.48 9.06
CA LYS A 70 -15.29 -12.31 7.94
C LYS A 70 -13.77 -12.40 8.00
N ASP A 71 -13.26 -13.62 8.10
CA ASP A 71 -11.84 -13.91 8.10
C ASP A 71 -11.28 -13.94 6.67
N ASP A 72 -10.17 -13.22 6.45
CA ASP A 72 -9.33 -13.39 5.27
C ASP A 72 -8.18 -14.36 5.61
N TYR A 73 -8.40 -15.63 5.30
CA TYR A 73 -7.43 -16.71 5.49
C TYR A 73 -6.14 -16.57 4.65
N SER A 74 -6.06 -15.60 3.73
CA SER A 74 -4.80 -15.25 3.06
C SER A 74 -3.84 -14.44 3.94
N GLN A 75 -4.36 -13.84 5.01
CA GLN A 75 -3.66 -13.00 5.99
C GLN A 75 -3.66 -13.68 7.38
N LEU A 76 -2.83 -13.19 8.31
CA LEU A 76 -2.86 -13.65 9.71
C LEU A 76 -4.22 -13.30 10.33
N LEU A 77 -4.96 -14.30 10.82
CA LEU A 77 -6.27 -14.07 11.43
C LEU A 77 -6.14 -13.27 12.73
N ALA A 78 -7.03 -12.32 12.95
CA ALA A 78 -7.15 -11.63 14.23
C ALA A 78 -7.39 -12.64 15.36
N TYR A 79 -6.75 -12.45 16.52
CA TYR A 79 -6.81 -13.42 17.63
C TYR A 79 -8.25 -13.76 18.02
N TYR A 80 -9.09 -12.74 18.18
CA TYR A 80 -10.53 -12.88 18.30
C TYR A 80 -11.22 -12.76 16.93
N ASN A 81 -12.30 -13.52 16.75
CA ASN A 81 -13.23 -13.45 15.62
C ASN A 81 -14.23 -12.29 15.74
N TYR A 82 -13.81 -11.18 16.33
CA TYR A 82 -14.54 -9.92 16.42
C TYR A 82 -13.56 -8.81 16.81
N ASN A 83 -13.96 -7.55 16.63
CA ASN A 83 -13.19 -6.39 17.06
C ASN A 83 -14.05 -5.45 17.92
N LEU A 84 -13.41 -4.57 18.68
CA LEU A 84 -14.09 -3.70 19.64
C LEU A 84 -14.87 -2.54 19.01
N GLU A 85 -14.61 -2.16 17.76
CA GLU A 85 -15.47 -1.17 17.07
C GLU A 85 -16.81 -1.80 16.67
N ALA A 86 -16.82 -3.08 16.26
CA ALA A 86 -18.04 -3.83 15.97
C ALA A 86 -18.92 -4.00 17.22
N THR A 87 -18.36 -4.35 18.38
CA THR A 87 -19.13 -4.45 19.63
C THR A 87 -19.55 -3.08 20.19
N LYS A 88 -18.75 -2.04 19.95
CA LYS A 88 -19.08 -0.64 20.32
C LYS A 88 -20.18 -0.04 19.45
N ALA A 89 -20.35 -0.45 18.20
CA ALA A 89 -21.50 -0.07 17.38
C ALA A 89 -22.83 -0.49 18.03
N ASP A 90 -22.81 -1.60 18.79
CA ASP A 90 -23.92 -2.11 19.59
C ASP A 90 -24.10 -1.41 20.96
N LYS A 91 -23.56 -0.19 21.15
CA LYS A 91 -23.56 0.55 22.42
C LYS A 91 -24.92 0.51 23.14
N GLN A 92 -26.04 0.69 22.45
CA GLN A 92 -27.38 0.64 23.06
C GLN A 92 -27.69 -0.69 23.79
N GLN A 93 -27.23 -1.84 23.28
CA GLN A 93 -27.41 -3.13 23.94
C GLN A 93 -26.47 -3.27 25.13
N LEU A 94 -25.22 -2.82 25.01
CA LEU A 94 -24.25 -2.81 26.11
C LEU A 94 -24.66 -1.83 27.24
N ASP A 95 -25.25 -0.68 26.91
CA ASP A 95 -25.90 0.23 27.85
C ASP A 95 -27.07 -0.46 28.57
N SER A 96 -27.80 -1.36 27.89
CA SER A 96 -28.83 -2.20 28.51
C SER A 96 -28.24 -3.23 29.48
N VAL A 97 -27.08 -3.83 29.17
CA VAL A 97 -26.33 -4.71 30.09
C VAL A 97 -25.91 -3.93 31.34
N MET A 98 -25.31 -2.75 31.18
CA MET A 98 -24.91 -1.88 32.30
C MET A 98 -26.10 -1.42 33.13
N TYR A 99 -27.20 -0.99 32.48
CA TYR A 99 -28.42 -0.57 33.14
C TYR A 99 -29.04 -1.70 33.96
N LYS A 100 -29.16 -2.92 33.40
CA LYS A 100 -29.66 -4.10 34.12
C LYS A 100 -28.76 -4.45 35.29
N SER A 101 -27.45 -4.44 35.09
CA SER A 101 -26.44 -4.74 36.10
C SER A 101 -26.53 -3.79 37.29
N ARG A 102 -26.44 -2.48 37.03
CA ARG A 102 -26.60 -1.41 38.02
C ARG A 102 -27.94 -1.48 38.74
N THR A 103 -29.04 -1.75 38.01
CA THR A 103 -30.39 -1.83 38.61
C THR A 103 -30.50 -3.06 39.51
N GLY A 104 -29.95 -4.22 39.13
CA GLY A 104 -29.91 -5.42 39.95
C GLY A 104 -29.18 -5.17 41.28
N ILE A 105 -27.98 -4.59 41.23
CA ILE A 105 -27.17 -4.23 42.40
C ILE A 105 -27.97 -3.31 43.34
N VAL A 106 -28.59 -2.25 42.81
CA VAL A 106 -29.34 -1.24 43.58
C VAL A 106 -30.66 -1.77 44.17
N MET A 107 -31.34 -2.67 43.45
CA MET A 107 -32.68 -3.15 43.78
C MET A 107 -32.68 -4.44 44.62
N HIS A 108 -31.52 -4.86 45.13
CA HIS A 108 -31.35 -6.05 45.96
C HIS A 108 -30.46 -5.79 47.20
N ASP A 109 -30.27 -6.81 48.03
CA ASP A 109 -29.42 -6.78 49.24
C ASP A 109 -27.96 -7.07 48.83
N LEU A 110 -26.98 -6.24 49.19
CA LEU A 110 -25.56 -6.38 48.75
C LEU A 110 -24.83 -7.61 49.33
N ARG A 111 -25.55 -8.45 50.09
CA ARG A 111 -25.13 -9.76 50.61
C ARG A 111 -25.59 -10.93 49.73
N ASN A 112 -26.18 -10.63 48.58
CA ASN A 112 -26.65 -11.56 47.56
C ASN A 112 -25.49 -12.07 46.70
N ASP A 113 -25.56 -13.34 46.30
CA ASP A 113 -24.45 -14.06 45.68
C ASP A 113 -24.21 -13.71 44.19
N TRP A 114 -25.08 -12.90 43.58
CA TRP A 114 -24.96 -12.46 42.18
C TRP A 114 -24.42 -11.02 42.01
N ILE A 115 -23.98 -10.37 43.10
CA ILE A 115 -23.66 -8.92 43.08
C ILE A 115 -22.32 -8.66 42.38
N ASP A 116 -21.29 -9.47 42.63
CA ASP A 116 -20.00 -9.39 41.94
C ASP A 116 -20.11 -9.80 40.46
N ASP A 117 -20.95 -10.78 40.13
CA ASP A 117 -21.29 -11.12 38.74
C ASP A 117 -21.95 -9.96 37.97
N LEU A 118 -22.87 -9.21 38.58
CA LEU A 118 -23.44 -8.01 37.96
C LEU A 118 -22.36 -6.92 37.76
N TYR A 119 -21.42 -6.77 38.69
CA TYR A 119 -20.26 -5.90 38.46
C TYR A 119 -19.34 -6.41 37.35
N LEU A 120 -19.13 -7.73 37.22
CA LEU A 120 -18.33 -8.32 36.15
C LEU A 120 -18.96 -8.07 34.77
N LEU A 121 -20.27 -8.30 34.61
CA LEU A 121 -21.01 -7.99 33.38
C LEU A 121 -20.95 -6.50 33.01
N TRP A 122 -20.95 -5.61 34.01
CA TRP A 122 -20.78 -4.17 33.79
C TRP A 122 -19.35 -3.85 33.29
N GLY A 123 -18.31 -4.42 33.91
CA GLY A 123 -16.92 -4.25 33.45
C GLY A 123 -16.69 -4.81 32.04
N GLN A 124 -17.30 -5.96 31.72
CA GLN A 124 -17.27 -6.55 30.38
C GLN A 124 -18.00 -5.67 29.35
N ALA A 125 -19.14 -5.07 29.72
CA ALA A 125 -19.84 -4.14 28.85
C ALA A 125 -19.00 -2.88 28.54
N TYR A 126 -18.29 -2.32 29.53
CA TYR A 126 -17.32 -1.23 29.27
C TYR A 126 -16.20 -1.65 28.33
N PHE A 127 -15.61 -2.83 28.52
CA PHE A 127 -14.56 -3.36 27.64
C PHE A 127 -15.07 -3.50 26.19
N LEU A 128 -16.27 -4.04 26.00
CA LEU A 128 -16.89 -4.19 24.67
C LEU A 128 -17.37 -2.86 24.04
N GLN A 129 -17.59 -1.81 24.84
CA GLN A 129 -17.75 -0.43 24.35
C GLN A 129 -16.42 0.26 24.03
N LYS A 130 -15.28 -0.41 24.23
CA LYS A 130 -13.91 0.16 24.16
C LYS A 130 -13.64 1.26 25.20
N GLU A 131 -14.43 1.33 26.27
CA GLU A 131 -14.23 2.22 27.42
C GLU A 131 -13.26 1.57 28.42
N LEU A 132 -12.00 1.40 27.98
CA LEU A 132 -11.00 0.56 28.66
C LEU A 132 -10.66 1.05 30.08
N ASP A 133 -10.62 2.36 30.32
CA ASP A 133 -10.40 2.91 31.68
C ASP A 133 -11.55 2.56 32.63
N SER A 134 -12.80 2.70 32.18
CA SER A 134 -14.00 2.33 32.92
C SER A 134 -14.03 0.82 33.23
N ALA A 135 -13.63 0.00 32.26
CA ALA A 135 -13.49 -1.45 32.42
C ALA A 135 -12.41 -1.81 33.45
N TYR A 136 -11.21 -1.22 33.31
CA TYR A 136 -10.09 -1.44 34.25
C TYR A 136 -10.46 -1.04 35.67
N GLN A 137 -11.07 0.13 35.87
CA GLN A 137 -11.55 0.60 37.18
C GLN A 137 -12.61 -0.35 37.76
N MET A 138 -13.53 -0.85 36.94
CA MET A 138 -14.55 -1.82 37.39
C MET A 138 -13.92 -3.15 37.84
N PHE A 139 -13.00 -3.72 37.06
CA PHE A 139 -12.31 -4.96 37.45
C PHE A 139 -11.42 -4.75 38.68
N GLN A 140 -10.70 -3.62 38.78
CA GLN A 140 -9.94 -3.26 39.97
C GLN A 140 -10.84 -3.10 41.21
N PHE A 141 -12.03 -2.49 41.05
CA PHE A 141 -13.03 -2.38 42.10
C PHE A 141 -13.52 -3.76 42.57
N ILE A 142 -13.83 -4.68 41.67
CA ILE A 142 -14.21 -6.07 42.04
C ILE A 142 -13.05 -6.75 42.81
N ASN A 143 -11.82 -6.59 42.31
CA ASN A 143 -10.62 -7.19 42.89
C ASN A 143 -10.27 -6.65 44.29
N TYR A 144 -10.76 -5.46 44.65
CA TYR A 144 -10.68 -4.86 45.98
C TYR A 144 -11.91 -5.17 46.85
N ALA A 145 -13.13 -4.89 46.37
CA ALA A 145 -14.37 -4.96 47.15
C ALA A 145 -14.73 -6.39 47.60
N PHE A 146 -14.37 -7.40 46.80
CA PHE A 146 -14.60 -8.83 47.09
C PHE A 146 -13.32 -9.58 47.48
N ALA A 147 -12.27 -8.85 47.91
CA ALA A 147 -11.07 -9.45 48.48
C ALA A 147 -11.36 -10.10 49.86
N PRO A 148 -10.75 -11.25 50.19
CA PRO A 148 -10.90 -11.88 51.50
C PRO A 148 -10.55 -10.95 52.68
N LYS A 149 -11.34 -11.07 53.75
CA LYS A 149 -11.20 -10.30 54.98
C LYS A 149 -10.92 -11.21 56.17
N GLU A 150 -10.54 -10.60 57.29
CA GLU A 150 -10.48 -11.22 58.60
C GLU A 150 -11.78 -10.93 59.37
N ASP A 151 -12.04 -11.67 60.45
CA ASP A 151 -13.32 -11.63 61.20
C ASP A 151 -13.61 -10.25 61.83
N ASP A 152 -12.59 -9.39 61.95
CA ASP A 152 -12.67 -8.00 62.40
C ASP A 152 -12.97 -6.98 61.27
N GLY A 153 -12.99 -7.43 60.02
CA GLY A 153 -13.31 -6.64 58.83
C GLY A 153 -12.12 -6.03 58.09
N TYR A 154 -10.86 -6.21 58.55
CA TYR A 154 -9.68 -5.77 57.80
C TYR A 154 -9.42 -6.69 56.59
N TYR A 155 -8.76 -6.14 55.56
CA TYR A 155 -8.31 -6.92 54.40
C TYR A 155 -7.12 -7.78 54.77
N ARG A 156 -7.07 -9.01 54.25
CA ARG A 156 -5.88 -9.88 54.39
C ARG A 156 -4.73 -9.30 53.57
N TYR A 157 -3.75 -8.73 54.26
CA TYR A 157 -2.58 -8.16 53.62
C TYR A 157 -1.58 -9.26 53.25
N ILE A 158 -1.41 -9.47 51.95
CA ILE A 158 -0.46 -10.42 51.34
C ILE A 158 0.95 -10.15 51.89
N GLY A 159 1.61 -11.20 52.39
CA GLY A 159 2.93 -11.09 53.02
C GLY A 159 2.95 -10.52 54.45
N SER A 160 1.80 -10.23 55.07
CA SER A 160 1.74 -9.80 56.48
C SER A 160 2.03 -10.95 57.45
N ARG A 161 2.38 -10.60 58.70
CA ARG A 161 2.52 -11.59 59.80
C ARG A 161 1.20 -12.22 60.24
N MET A 162 0.05 -11.63 59.89
CA MET A 162 -1.26 -12.10 60.34
C MET A 162 -1.76 -13.27 59.47
N ASP A 163 -1.44 -13.25 58.17
CA ASP A 163 -1.74 -14.33 57.22
C ASP A 163 -0.71 -15.49 57.26
N GLY A 164 -0.21 -15.80 58.46
CA GLY A 164 0.71 -16.91 58.76
C GLY A 164 2.05 -16.91 58.01
N GLY A 165 2.39 -15.82 57.29
CA GLY A 165 3.52 -15.77 56.34
C GLY A 165 3.31 -16.58 55.05
N ASN A 166 2.11 -17.14 54.82
CA ASN A 166 1.83 -18.08 53.74
C ASN A 166 0.95 -17.52 52.61
N ALA A 167 0.44 -16.30 52.72
CA ALA A 167 -0.26 -15.62 51.63
C ALA A 167 0.65 -15.35 50.43
N ARG A 168 0.68 -16.31 49.50
CA ARG A 168 1.28 -16.24 48.15
C ARG A 168 0.21 -16.16 47.07
N SER A 169 -1.00 -15.76 47.45
CA SER A 169 -2.22 -15.86 46.63
C SER A 169 -2.94 -14.51 46.60
N ILE A 170 -3.22 -14.02 45.39
CA ILE A 170 -4.09 -12.87 45.13
C ILE A 170 -5.55 -13.31 44.87
N VAL A 171 -5.73 -14.55 44.40
CA VAL A 171 -6.99 -15.19 44.00
C VAL A 171 -7.90 -15.48 45.22
N THR A 172 -9.22 -15.47 45.02
CA THR A 172 -10.16 -15.95 46.05
C THR A 172 -10.31 -17.48 45.91
N GLN A 173 -9.86 -18.24 46.91
CA GLN A 173 -9.91 -19.72 46.87
C GLN A 173 -11.36 -20.24 46.70
N GLU A 174 -11.59 -21.05 45.67
CA GLU A 174 -12.91 -21.62 45.37
C GLU A 174 -13.18 -22.88 46.21
N GLN A 175 -14.40 -23.03 46.71
CA GLN A 175 -14.75 -24.09 47.66
C GLN A 175 -15.30 -25.34 46.94
N GLU A 176 -14.39 -26.24 46.58
CA GLU A 176 -14.56 -27.46 45.76
C GLU A 176 -15.72 -28.43 46.11
N THR A 177 -16.36 -28.33 47.29
CA THR A 177 -17.34 -29.32 47.76
C THR A 177 -18.56 -29.42 46.83
N PHE A 178 -18.92 -30.64 46.40
CA PHE A 178 -20.05 -30.91 45.48
C PHE A 178 -21.36 -30.20 45.86
N LEU A 179 -21.75 -30.25 47.13
CA LEU A 179 -22.94 -29.56 47.65
C LEU A 179 -22.86 -28.03 47.54
N LYS A 180 -21.67 -27.43 47.67
CA LYS A 180 -21.48 -25.98 47.49
C LYS A 180 -21.51 -25.59 46.01
N ARG A 181 -20.85 -26.37 45.14
CA ARG A 181 -20.87 -26.22 43.68
C ARG A 181 -22.28 -26.27 43.06
N LEU A 182 -23.25 -26.88 43.77
CA LEU A 182 -24.66 -26.92 43.39
C LEU A 182 -25.52 -25.79 43.98
N THR A 183 -24.97 -24.94 44.86
CA THR A 183 -25.75 -23.94 45.63
C THR A 183 -25.09 -22.56 45.74
N THR A 184 -23.90 -22.36 45.18
CA THR A 184 -23.16 -21.09 45.19
C THR A 184 -22.21 -21.05 43.99
N ASP A 185 -22.32 -20.00 43.19
CA ASP A 185 -21.54 -19.79 41.99
C ASP A 185 -20.07 -19.40 42.30
N PRO A 186 -19.12 -19.59 41.36
CA PRO A 186 -17.71 -19.30 41.59
C PRO A 186 -17.42 -17.79 41.76
N PRO A 187 -16.58 -17.37 42.72
CA PRO A 187 -16.29 -15.95 42.98
C PRO A 187 -15.87 -15.17 41.73
N SER A 188 -16.61 -14.12 41.39
CA SER A 188 -16.46 -13.44 40.11
C SER A 188 -15.17 -12.60 40.02
N ARG A 189 -14.59 -12.27 41.19
CA ARG A 189 -13.22 -11.73 41.37
C ARG A 189 -12.14 -12.52 40.63
N ASN A 190 -12.24 -13.84 40.57
CA ASN A 190 -11.24 -14.66 39.87
C ASN A 190 -11.32 -14.46 38.34
N ASN A 191 -12.52 -14.26 37.82
CA ASN A 191 -12.73 -13.88 36.41
C ASN A 191 -12.25 -12.43 36.17
N ALA A 192 -12.52 -11.51 37.11
CA ALA A 192 -12.19 -10.09 36.99
C ALA A 192 -10.69 -9.82 36.88
N PHE A 193 -9.81 -10.59 37.54
CA PHE A 193 -8.36 -10.51 37.32
C PHE A 193 -7.94 -10.81 35.87
N LEU A 194 -8.54 -11.83 35.22
CA LEU A 194 -8.25 -12.15 33.81
C LEU A 194 -8.78 -11.07 32.87
N TRP A 195 -9.98 -10.54 33.14
CA TRP A 195 -10.53 -9.42 32.38
C TRP A 195 -9.73 -8.12 32.57
N GLN A 196 -9.16 -7.88 33.76
CA GLN A 196 -8.23 -6.77 33.99
C GLN A 196 -6.95 -6.94 33.17
N ALA A 197 -6.36 -8.13 33.13
CA ALA A 197 -5.19 -8.43 32.30
C ALA A 197 -5.47 -8.29 30.80
N ARG A 198 -6.65 -8.73 30.33
CA ARG A 198 -7.11 -8.53 28.95
C ARG A 198 -7.31 -7.05 28.61
N THR A 199 -7.88 -6.27 29.53
CA THR A 199 -8.06 -4.81 29.39
C THR A 199 -6.73 -4.08 29.31
N LEU A 200 -5.77 -4.43 30.18
CA LEU A 200 -4.39 -3.90 30.13
C LEU A 200 -3.68 -4.27 28.82
N THR A 201 -3.91 -5.48 28.30
CA THR A 201 -3.36 -5.94 27.01
C THR A 201 -3.94 -5.15 25.84
N GLU A 202 -5.24 -4.81 25.89
CA GLU A 202 -5.89 -3.99 24.87
C GLU A 202 -5.42 -2.54 24.89
N ALA A 203 -5.22 -1.99 26.10
CA ALA A 203 -4.62 -0.68 26.34
C ALA A 203 -3.10 -0.62 26.09
N ASN A 204 -2.51 -1.68 25.52
CA ASN A 204 -1.06 -1.83 25.26
C ASN A 204 -0.15 -1.70 26.51
N ALA A 205 -0.72 -1.82 27.71
CA ALA A 205 0.00 -1.76 28.99
C ALA A 205 0.69 -3.11 29.31
N PHE A 206 1.47 -3.63 28.35
CA PHE A 206 1.96 -5.01 28.32
C PHE A 206 2.72 -5.43 29.58
N GLY A 207 3.54 -4.54 30.17
CA GLY A 207 4.25 -4.84 31.42
C GLY A 207 3.34 -5.09 32.62
N GLN A 208 2.24 -4.33 32.74
CA GLN A 208 1.25 -4.52 33.81
C GLN A 208 0.45 -5.81 33.59
N ALA A 209 0.02 -6.05 32.34
CA ALA A 209 -0.67 -7.28 31.96
C ALA A 209 0.19 -8.53 32.22
N GLY A 210 1.46 -8.52 31.77
CA GLY A 210 2.40 -9.63 31.96
C GLY A 210 2.73 -9.90 33.42
N SER A 211 2.86 -8.86 34.25
CA SER A 211 3.04 -9.00 35.70
C SER A 211 1.82 -9.65 36.37
N LEU A 212 0.61 -9.24 36.00
CA LEU A 212 -0.64 -9.82 36.54
C LEU A 212 -0.81 -11.28 36.09
N LEU A 213 -0.63 -11.56 34.80
CA LEU A 213 -0.76 -12.92 34.24
C LEU A 213 0.27 -13.89 34.84
N SER A 214 1.50 -13.42 35.07
CA SER A 214 2.56 -14.20 35.72
C SER A 214 2.24 -14.46 37.20
N THR A 215 1.67 -13.47 37.90
CA THR A 215 1.22 -13.65 39.30
C THR A 215 0.09 -14.68 39.38
N LEU A 216 -0.91 -14.60 38.51
CA LEU A 216 -2.03 -15.55 38.45
C LEU A 216 -1.57 -16.98 38.11
N ARG A 217 -0.60 -17.15 37.21
CA ARG A 217 -0.05 -18.46 36.82
C ARG A 217 0.78 -19.13 37.93
N LEU A 218 1.32 -18.34 38.86
CA LEU A 218 2.10 -18.82 40.00
C LEU A 218 1.27 -18.90 41.30
N ASP A 219 0.00 -18.49 41.28
CA ASP A 219 -0.89 -18.51 42.44
C ASP A 219 -1.36 -19.94 42.75
N PRO A 220 -1.04 -20.51 43.94
CA PRO A 220 -1.36 -21.89 44.26
C PRO A 220 -2.87 -22.16 44.43
N ASN A 221 -3.71 -21.12 44.51
CA ASN A 221 -5.17 -21.23 44.59
C ASN A 221 -5.88 -20.90 43.26
N PHE A 222 -5.16 -20.68 42.15
CA PHE A 222 -5.78 -20.35 40.88
C PHE A 222 -6.73 -21.48 40.42
N PRO A 223 -8.03 -21.21 40.17
CA PRO A 223 -9.02 -22.25 40.00
C PRO A 223 -8.87 -22.94 38.65
N ALA A 224 -8.82 -24.28 38.66
CA ALA A 224 -8.57 -25.09 37.46
C ALA A 224 -9.52 -24.79 36.28
N ARG A 225 -10.77 -24.40 36.56
CA ARG A 225 -11.77 -23.99 35.55
C ARG A 225 -11.33 -22.80 34.70
N LEU A 226 -10.45 -21.95 35.21
CA LEU A 226 -9.96 -20.74 34.54
C LEU A 226 -8.61 -20.93 33.84
N LEU A 227 -7.97 -22.10 33.94
CA LEU A 227 -6.68 -22.34 33.27
C LEU A 227 -6.78 -22.12 31.75
N PRO A 228 -7.80 -22.62 31.02
CA PRO A 228 -7.93 -22.34 29.58
C PRO A 228 -8.14 -20.85 29.25
N MET A 229 -8.77 -20.08 30.15
CA MET A 229 -8.96 -18.63 29.98
C MET A 229 -7.70 -17.83 30.33
N LEU A 230 -6.90 -18.30 31.30
CA LEU A 230 -5.56 -17.75 31.59
C LEU A 230 -4.63 -17.94 30.39
N GLU A 231 -4.65 -19.13 29.79
CA GLU A 231 -3.91 -19.45 28.57
C GLU A 231 -4.43 -18.65 27.37
N GLU A 232 -5.74 -18.41 27.23
CA GLU A 232 -6.31 -17.51 26.21
C GLU A 232 -5.75 -16.08 26.33
N VAL A 233 -5.78 -15.49 27.53
CA VAL A 233 -5.30 -14.11 27.73
C VAL A 233 -3.78 -14.01 27.65
N GLN A 234 -3.01 -15.05 28.05
CA GLN A 234 -1.57 -15.11 27.79
C GLN A 234 -1.26 -15.21 26.29
N GLY A 235 -2.01 -16.02 25.55
CA GLY A 235 -1.89 -16.12 24.09
C GLY A 235 -2.20 -14.79 23.40
N TYR A 236 -3.23 -14.07 23.83
CA TYR A 236 -3.56 -12.74 23.30
C TYR A 236 -2.45 -11.71 23.62
N TRP A 237 -1.89 -11.77 24.83
CA TRP A 237 -0.79 -10.90 25.27
C TRP A 237 0.48 -11.12 24.44
N PHE A 238 0.84 -12.37 24.14
CA PHE A 238 1.94 -12.67 23.21
C PHE A 238 1.62 -12.27 21.76
N TYR A 239 0.39 -12.51 21.29
CA TYR A 239 -0.05 -12.14 19.94
C TYR A 239 0.07 -10.62 19.69
N LYS A 240 -0.42 -9.79 20.63
CA LYS A 240 -0.34 -8.32 20.53
C LYS A 240 1.08 -7.76 20.57
N GLN A 241 2.07 -8.56 20.98
CA GLN A 241 3.50 -8.23 20.98
C GLN A 241 4.28 -8.85 19.79
N GLY A 242 3.62 -9.60 18.91
CA GLY A 242 4.28 -10.27 17.77
C GLY A 242 5.07 -11.54 18.14
N VAL A 243 4.89 -12.08 19.35
CA VAL A 243 5.62 -13.27 19.85
C VAL A 243 4.86 -14.54 19.46
N TRP A 244 4.85 -14.82 18.16
CA TRP A 244 3.99 -15.84 17.54
C TRP A 244 4.16 -17.24 18.12
N ASP A 245 5.39 -17.61 18.45
CA ASP A 245 5.76 -18.96 18.89
C ASP A 245 5.13 -19.34 20.24
N SER A 246 4.97 -18.35 21.11
CA SER A 246 4.40 -18.43 22.46
C SER A 246 2.90 -18.18 22.40
N ALA A 247 2.45 -17.25 21.55
CA ALA A 247 1.03 -17.06 21.25
C ALA A 247 0.36 -18.35 20.75
N ALA A 248 1.03 -19.12 19.88
CA ALA A 248 0.56 -20.41 19.40
C ALA A 248 0.44 -21.45 20.53
N LEU A 249 1.50 -21.62 21.34
CA LEU A 249 1.53 -22.59 22.44
C LEU A 249 0.46 -22.30 23.51
N HIS A 250 0.17 -21.03 23.75
CA HIS A 250 -0.90 -20.61 24.66
C HIS A 250 -2.30 -20.77 24.04
N LEU A 251 -2.50 -20.37 22.78
CA LEU A 251 -3.77 -20.57 22.05
C LEU A 251 -4.18 -22.04 21.96
N VAL A 252 -3.20 -22.95 21.77
CA VAL A 252 -3.44 -24.41 21.78
C VAL A 252 -4.01 -24.90 23.11
N GLN A 253 -3.48 -24.41 24.24
CA GLN A 253 -3.99 -24.78 25.57
C GLN A 253 -5.34 -24.10 25.87
N ALA A 254 -5.62 -22.97 25.23
CA ALA A 254 -6.89 -22.25 25.31
C ALA A 254 -8.03 -22.90 24.51
N LEU A 255 -7.76 -23.82 23.57
CA LEU A 255 -8.78 -24.44 22.68
C LEU A 255 -10.08 -24.92 23.36
N PRO A 256 -10.09 -25.40 24.63
CA PRO A 256 -11.34 -25.70 25.35
C PRO A 256 -12.26 -24.50 25.66
N GLN A 257 -11.88 -23.26 25.32
CA GLN A 257 -12.75 -22.06 25.42
C GLN A 257 -13.56 -21.79 24.14
N ALA A 258 -13.24 -22.42 23.02
CA ALA A 258 -13.96 -22.22 21.77
C ALA A 258 -15.44 -22.66 21.91
N GLN A 259 -16.38 -21.76 21.62
CA GLN A 259 -17.80 -21.95 21.92
C GLN A 259 -18.48 -22.99 21.00
N ASN A 260 -17.90 -23.28 19.84
CA ASN A 260 -18.41 -24.24 18.87
C ASN A 260 -17.30 -24.82 17.98
N LYS A 261 -17.62 -25.86 17.18
CA LYS A 261 -16.67 -26.56 16.29
C LYS A 261 -15.98 -25.64 15.26
N GLY A 262 -16.68 -24.64 14.74
CA GLY A 262 -16.14 -23.68 13.77
C GLY A 262 -15.16 -22.69 14.41
N GLU A 263 -15.48 -22.20 15.61
CA GLU A 263 -14.55 -21.37 16.38
C GLU A 263 -13.29 -22.15 16.78
N LYS A 264 -13.43 -23.43 17.17
CA LYS A 264 -12.28 -24.31 17.44
C LYS A 264 -11.40 -24.49 16.21
N ALA A 265 -12.01 -24.76 15.05
CA ALA A 265 -11.28 -24.88 13.78
C ALA A 265 -10.54 -23.59 13.42
N ARG A 266 -11.15 -22.41 13.67
CA ARG A 266 -10.50 -21.11 13.47
C ARG A 266 -9.30 -20.90 14.41
N TRP A 267 -9.42 -21.30 15.68
CA TRP A 267 -8.31 -21.18 16.64
C TRP A 267 -7.17 -22.16 16.29
N GLU A 268 -7.49 -23.36 15.81
CA GLU A 268 -6.51 -24.30 15.26
C GLU A 268 -5.85 -23.74 13.98
N TYR A 269 -6.61 -23.10 13.09
CA TYR A 269 -6.06 -22.46 11.89
C TYR A 269 -5.09 -21.33 12.25
N LEU A 270 -5.47 -20.47 13.19
CA LEU A 270 -4.61 -19.40 13.72
C LEU A 270 -3.37 -19.97 14.42
N ALA A 271 -3.50 -21.04 15.22
CA ALA A 271 -2.33 -21.73 15.78
C ALA A 271 -1.40 -22.23 14.67
N GLY A 272 -1.94 -22.78 13.57
CA GLY A 272 -1.20 -23.13 12.35
C GLY A 272 -0.40 -21.96 11.78
N GLN A 273 -1.03 -20.80 11.60
CA GLN A 273 -0.37 -19.57 11.13
C GLN A 273 0.73 -19.08 12.08
N LEU A 274 0.49 -19.11 13.39
CA LEU A 274 1.44 -18.65 14.41
C LEU A 274 2.65 -19.60 14.53
N PHE A 275 2.45 -20.91 14.31
CA PHE A 275 3.55 -21.87 14.18
C PHE A 275 4.31 -21.69 12.85
N GLU A 276 3.63 -21.37 11.74
CA GLU A 276 4.27 -21.06 10.45
C GLU A 276 5.15 -19.80 10.56
N LEU A 277 4.64 -18.72 11.15
CA LEU A 277 5.38 -17.47 11.39
C LEU A 277 6.54 -17.62 12.38
N SER A 278 6.54 -18.65 13.23
CA SER A 278 7.67 -18.99 14.11
C SER A 278 8.57 -20.10 13.54
N GLY A 279 8.40 -20.49 12.27
CA GLY A 279 9.22 -21.49 11.59
C GLY A 279 8.97 -22.95 12.03
N LYS A 280 8.02 -23.18 12.94
CA LYS A 280 7.66 -24.48 13.54
C LYS A 280 6.77 -25.28 12.57
N ARG A 281 7.34 -25.68 11.42
CA ARG A 281 6.61 -26.24 10.27
C ARG A 281 5.75 -27.47 10.59
N GLU A 282 6.25 -28.40 11.40
CA GLU A 282 5.49 -29.61 11.74
C GLU A 282 4.24 -29.29 12.56
N GLN A 283 4.38 -28.44 13.58
CA GLN A 283 3.25 -27.95 14.37
C GLN A 283 2.27 -27.19 13.47
N ALA A 284 2.76 -26.34 12.57
CA ALA A 284 1.91 -25.61 11.64
C ALA A 284 1.08 -26.57 10.76
N ARG A 285 1.70 -27.60 10.17
CA ARG A 285 0.99 -28.64 9.40
C ARG A 285 -0.03 -29.41 10.25
N GLN A 286 0.32 -29.75 11.50
CA GLN A 286 -0.58 -30.44 12.43
C GLN A 286 -1.83 -29.62 12.75
N TYR A 287 -1.69 -28.32 13.03
CA TYR A 287 -2.82 -27.47 13.40
C TYR A 287 -3.66 -27.03 12.20
N TYR A 288 -3.07 -26.86 11.01
CA TYR A 288 -3.86 -26.75 9.78
C TYR A 288 -4.65 -28.03 9.48
N ALA A 289 -4.09 -29.23 9.71
CA ALA A 289 -4.82 -30.49 9.55
C ALA A 289 -6.01 -30.58 10.53
N ALA A 290 -5.81 -30.25 11.81
CA ALA A 290 -6.89 -30.20 12.79
C ALA A 290 -8.00 -29.21 12.39
N ALA A 291 -7.63 -28.02 11.92
CA ALA A 291 -8.58 -27.02 11.43
C ALA A 291 -9.41 -27.53 10.24
N ILE A 292 -8.79 -28.26 9.30
CA ILE A 292 -9.47 -28.88 8.15
C ILE A 292 -10.51 -29.92 8.59
N ASP A 293 -10.19 -30.76 9.59
CA ASP A 293 -11.12 -31.79 10.09
C ASP A 293 -12.24 -31.19 10.96
N HIS A 294 -11.97 -30.08 11.65
CA HIS A 294 -12.97 -29.39 12.47
C HIS A 294 -13.82 -28.39 11.68
N THR A 295 -13.34 -27.78 10.60
CA THR A 295 -14.06 -26.67 9.94
C THR A 295 -15.40 -27.08 9.30
N ILE A 296 -16.28 -26.10 9.22
CA ILE A 296 -17.52 -26.10 8.44
C ILE A 296 -17.47 -25.09 7.28
N ASP A 297 -16.44 -24.26 7.24
CA ASP A 297 -16.20 -23.23 6.22
C ASP A 297 -15.35 -23.79 5.08
N PRO A 298 -15.87 -23.85 3.83
CA PRO A 298 -15.10 -24.30 2.66
C PRO A 298 -13.86 -23.44 2.38
N VAL A 299 -13.86 -22.16 2.75
CA VAL A 299 -12.70 -21.27 2.55
C VAL A 299 -11.54 -21.69 3.43
N MET A 300 -11.80 -21.96 4.72
CA MET A 300 -10.78 -22.46 5.65
C MET A 300 -10.20 -23.82 5.21
N ASP A 301 -11.01 -24.71 4.64
CA ASP A 301 -10.54 -26.01 4.10
C ASP A 301 -9.61 -25.84 2.89
N ILE A 302 -9.91 -24.90 1.98
CA ILE A 302 -9.01 -24.54 0.87
C ILE A 302 -7.69 -23.98 1.40
N TRP A 303 -7.75 -22.95 2.26
CA TRP A 303 -6.56 -22.24 2.73
C TRP A 303 -5.72 -23.06 3.71
N GLY A 304 -6.34 -23.93 4.51
CA GLY A 304 -5.64 -24.87 5.39
C GLY A 304 -4.80 -25.86 4.59
N ARG A 305 -5.40 -26.50 3.57
CA ARG A 305 -4.66 -27.43 2.70
C ARG A 305 -3.55 -26.72 1.95
N LEU A 306 -3.84 -25.54 1.40
CA LEU A 306 -2.85 -24.69 0.74
C LEU A 306 -1.64 -24.43 1.65
N ASN A 307 -1.85 -24.03 2.91
CA ASN A 307 -0.73 -23.75 3.80
C ASN A 307 0.02 -25.02 4.23
N MET A 308 -0.66 -26.17 4.44
CA MET A 308 0.01 -27.47 4.59
C MET A 308 0.91 -27.82 3.39
N ILE A 309 0.48 -27.49 2.17
CA ILE A 309 1.24 -27.75 0.93
C ILE A 309 2.45 -26.82 0.84
N LYS A 310 2.28 -25.50 1.08
CA LYS A 310 3.38 -24.52 1.16
C LYS A 310 4.47 -24.95 2.14
N LEU A 311 4.09 -25.58 3.25
CA LEU A 311 4.97 -26.02 4.33
C LEU A 311 5.72 -27.33 4.05
N ASN A 312 5.45 -28.03 2.94
CA ASN A 312 6.06 -29.33 2.63
C ASN A 312 6.82 -29.34 1.29
N LYS A 313 7.62 -28.30 1.04
CA LYS A 313 8.44 -28.18 -0.19
C LYS A 313 9.52 -29.25 -0.34
N GLU A 314 9.81 -30.01 0.72
CA GLU A 314 10.82 -31.08 0.73
C GLU A 314 10.33 -32.37 0.03
N GLY A 315 9.04 -32.49 -0.30
CA GLY A 315 8.44 -33.67 -0.93
C GLY A 315 8.68 -33.84 -2.45
N GLY A 316 9.43 -32.94 -3.09
CA GLY A 316 9.76 -33.02 -4.52
C GLY A 316 8.56 -32.88 -5.48
N GLU A 317 8.77 -33.20 -6.76
CA GLU A 317 7.74 -33.07 -7.79
C GLU A 317 6.50 -33.94 -7.56
N ASP A 318 6.69 -35.17 -7.09
CA ASP A 318 5.59 -36.11 -6.83
C ASP A 318 4.59 -35.56 -5.80
N PHE A 319 5.09 -34.84 -4.79
CA PHE A 319 4.24 -34.16 -3.82
C PHE A 319 3.42 -33.05 -4.50
N ILE A 320 4.05 -32.19 -5.32
CA ILE A 320 3.32 -31.11 -6.00
C ILE A 320 2.27 -31.69 -6.97
N ALA A 321 2.62 -32.75 -7.71
CA ALA A 321 1.69 -33.44 -8.61
C ALA A 321 0.46 -34.01 -7.86
N LYS A 322 0.67 -34.69 -6.72
CA LYS A 322 -0.41 -35.20 -5.87
C LYS A 322 -1.32 -34.08 -5.37
N ASN A 323 -0.74 -32.94 -4.97
CA ASN A 323 -1.52 -31.81 -4.48
C ASN A 323 -2.35 -31.13 -5.58
N ILE A 324 -1.83 -31.06 -6.81
CA ILE A 324 -2.61 -30.60 -7.97
C ILE A 324 -3.78 -31.55 -8.24
N GLU A 325 -3.62 -32.86 -8.04
CA GLU A 325 -4.74 -33.81 -8.12
C GLU A 325 -5.76 -33.61 -6.99
N GLU A 326 -5.32 -33.43 -5.74
CA GLU A 326 -6.20 -33.16 -4.59
C GLU A 326 -7.00 -31.85 -4.77
N LEU A 327 -6.37 -30.79 -5.27
CA LEU A 327 -7.03 -29.53 -5.64
C LEU A 327 -8.00 -29.72 -6.82
N GLY A 328 -7.65 -30.52 -7.83
CA GLY A 328 -8.56 -30.89 -8.92
C GLY A 328 -9.79 -31.67 -8.43
N ASN A 329 -9.60 -32.57 -7.47
CA ASN A 329 -10.66 -33.30 -6.78
C ASN A 329 -11.48 -32.43 -5.82
N MET A 330 -10.91 -31.34 -5.30
CA MET A 330 -11.62 -30.31 -4.54
C MET A 330 -12.53 -29.47 -5.45
N ALA A 331 -12.02 -28.93 -6.55
CA ALA A 331 -12.79 -28.10 -7.50
C ALA A 331 -14.02 -28.82 -8.12
N ARG A 332 -13.99 -30.16 -8.16
CA ARG A 332 -15.13 -31.00 -8.60
C ARG A 332 -16.27 -31.06 -7.58
N LYS A 333 -16.03 -30.88 -6.29
CA LYS A 333 -17.05 -30.99 -5.22
C LYS A 333 -17.86 -29.69 -5.13
N GLU A 334 -19.18 -29.79 -5.03
CA GLU A 334 -20.05 -28.62 -5.17
C GLU A 334 -19.94 -27.61 -4.02
N ARG A 335 -19.51 -28.03 -2.81
CA ARG A 335 -19.24 -27.10 -1.69
C ARG A 335 -18.13 -26.07 -1.95
N PHE A 336 -17.35 -26.23 -3.03
CA PHE A 336 -16.33 -25.28 -3.46
C PHE A 336 -16.67 -24.60 -4.78
N ALA A 337 -17.90 -24.73 -5.29
CA ALA A 337 -18.33 -24.07 -6.52
C ALA A 337 -18.04 -22.55 -6.55
N PRO A 338 -18.24 -21.77 -5.45
CA PRO A 338 -17.90 -20.34 -5.40
C PRO A 338 -16.41 -20.00 -5.33
N TYR A 339 -15.54 -21.02 -5.19
CA TYR A 339 -14.09 -20.87 -4.97
C TYR A 339 -13.26 -21.64 -6.00
N ARG A 340 -13.89 -22.15 -7.06
CA ARG A 340 -13.25 -22.90 -8.14
C ARG A 340 -12.10 -22.09 -8.76
N ASP A 341 -12.25 -20.79 -8.93
CA ASP A 341 -11.21 -19.92 -9.49
C ASP A 341 -9.96 -19.85 -8.61
N ALA A 342 -10.09 -19.74 -7.29
CA ALA A 342 -8.96 -19.70 -6.36
C ALA A 342 -8.21 -21.04 -6.36
N ILE A 343 -8.94 -22.16 -6.39
CA ILE A 343 -8.37 -23.51 -6.52
C ILE A 343 -7.63 -23.67 -7.86
N TYR A 344 -8.20 -23.18 -8.96
CA TYR A 344 -7.56 -23.19 -10.29
C TYR A 344 -6.32 -22.27 -10.36
N ASN A 345 -6.36 -21.07 -9.81
CA ASN A 345 -5.19 -20.20 -9.67
C ASN A 345 -4.08 -20.85 -8.84
N MET A 346 -4.44 -21.64 -7.82
CA MET A 346 -3.46 -22.29 -6.98
C MET A 346 -2.74 -23.44 -7.69
N MET A 347 -3.49 -24.28 -8.42
CA MET A 347 -2.88 -25.27 -9.32
C MET A 347 -2.00 -24.59 -10.38
N ALA A 348 -2.39 -23.42 -10.89
CA ALA A 348 -1.55 -22.68 -11.82
C ALA A 348 -0.22 -22.22 -11.20
N ARG A 349 -0.24 -21.69 -9.96
CA ARG A 349 0.98 -21.33 -9.23
C ARG A 349 1.87 -22.54 -8.95
N MET A 350 1.29 -23.69 -8.63
CA MET A 350 2.02 -24.94 -8.42
C MET A 350 2.68 -25.45 -9.71
N GLU A 351 2.01 -25.37 -10.86
CA GLU A 351 2.62 -25.69 -12.16
C GLU A 351 3.72 -24.69 -12.55
N LEU A 352 3.63 -23.41 -12.16
CA LEU A 352 4.75 -22.47 -12.30
C LEU A 352 5.96 -22.84 -11.42
N GLU A 353 5.73 -23.26 -10.17
CA GLU A 353 6.82 -23.77 -9.30
C GLU A 353 7.46 -25.06 -9.86
N ARG A 354 6.74 -25.84 -10.68
CA ARG A 354 7.25 -27.00 -11.44
C ARG A 354 7.89 -26.65 -12.80
N GLY A 355 7.95 -25.37 -13.17
CA GLY A 355 8.46 -24.96 -14.49
C GLY A 355 7.56 -25.33 -15.68
N ASN A 356 6.25 -25.51 -15.45
CA ASN A 356 5.26 -25.94 -16.43
C ASN A 356 4.24 -24.81 -16.76
N PRO A 357 4.67 -23.73 -17.45
CA PRO A 357 3.83 -22.55 -17.69
C PRO A 357 2.66 -22.82 -18.65
N GLU A 358 2.73 -23.86 -19.48
CA GLU A 358 1.62 -24.32 -20.34
C GLU A 358 0.44 -24.82 -19.50
N ALA A 359 0.70 -25.72 -18.53
CA ALA A 359 -0.34 -26.16 -17.61
C ALA A 359 -0.85 -25.01 -16.74
N ALA A 360 0.05 -24.13 -16.26
CA ALA A 360 -0.34 -22.95 -15.50
C ALA A 360 -1.31 -22.04 -16.26
N ARG A 361 -0.99 -21.67 -17.51
CA ARG A 361 -1.88 -20.89 -18.39
C ARG A 361 -3.23 -21.60 -18.56
N ASN A 362 -3.23 -22.90 -18.78
CA ASN A 362 -4.45 -23.70 -18.93
C ASN A 362 -5.29 -23.81 -17.64
N TYR A 363 -4.69 -23.66 -16.47
CA TYR A 363 -5.40 -23.55 -15.19
C TYR A 363 -5.92 -22.12 -14.94
N MET A 364 -5.17 -21.07 -15.24
CA MET A 364 -5.66 -19.67 -15.19
C MET A 364 -6.84 -19.44 -16.16
N LEU A 365 -6.80 -20.04 -17.35
CA LEU A 365 -7.89 -20.05 -18.33
C LEU A 365 -9.11 -20.91 -17.93
N LYS A 366 -8.99 -21.73 -16.87
CA LYS A 366 -10.15 -22.34 -16.20
C LYS A 366 -10.66 -21.41 -15.10
N ALA A 367 -9.76 -20.83 -14.30
CA ALA A 367 -10.12 -19.90 -13.23
C ALA A 367 -10.95 -18.71 -13.73
N SER A 368 -10.53 -18.05 -14.82
CA SER A 368 -11.18 -16.86 -15.37
C SER A 368 -12.61 -17.06 -15.87
N LYS A 369 -13.07 -18.31 -15.98
CA LYS A 369 -14.45 -18.68 -16.35
C LYS A 369 -15.41 -18.77 -15.16
N TYR A 370 -14.88 -18.81 -13.93
CA TYR A 370 -15.67 -18.80 -12.71
C TYR A 370 -15.64 -17.40 -12.09
N ILE A 371 -16.75 -17.02 -11.43
CA ILE A 371 -16.82 -15.82 -10.62
C ILE A 371 -16.58 -16.27 -9.18
N SER A 372 -15.59 -15.67 -8.51
CA SER A 372 -15.31 -15.93 -7.11
C SER A 372 -16.26 -15.18 -6.20
N GLU A 373 -16.52 -15.74 -5.03
CA GLU A 373 -16.96 -14.95 -3.86
C GLU A 373 -15.79 -14.29 -3.11
N LEU A 374 -14.52 -14.63 -3.44
CA LEU A 374 -13.33 -13.99 -2.86
C LEU A 374 -13.01 -12.66 -3.59
N PRO A 375 -12.97 -11.52 -2.88
CA PRO A 375 -12.61 -10.23 -3.47
C PRO A 375 -11.25 -10.26 -4.18
N GLY A 376 -11.15 -9.59 -5.33
CA GLY A 376 -9.90 -9.46 -6.09
C GLY A 376 -9.35 -10.76 -6.72
N ALA A 377 -9.84 -11.96 -6.39
CA ALA A 377 -9.32 -13.22 -6.91
C ALA A 377 -9.39 -13.31 -8.44
N ARG A 378 -10.50 -12.85 -9.03
CA ARG A 378 -10.67 -12.73 -10.49
C ARG A 378 -9.73 -11.70 -11.12
N ASN A 379 -9.54 -10.54 -10.47
CA ASN A 379 -8.64 -9.48 -10.93
C ASN A 379 -7.18 -9.97 -10.94
N ASN A 380 -6.77 -10.63 -9.86
CA ASN A 380 -5.50 -11.35 -9.76
C ASN A 380 -5.35 -12.44 -10.83
N THR A 381 -6.42 -13.16 -11.19
CA THR A 381 -6.39 -14.17 -12.26
C THR A 381 -6.00 -13.53 -13.59
N PHE A 382 -6.66 -12.42 -13.96
CA PHE A 382 -6.37 -11.69 -15.19
C PHE A 382 -4.96 -11.10 -15.20
N LEU A 383 -4.54 -10.48 -14.08
CA LEU A 383 -3.20 -9.92 -13.93
C LEU A 383 -2.09 -10.98 -14.08
N ASN A 384 -2.19 -12.12 -13.37
CA ASN A 384 -1.21 -13.19 -13.47
C ASN A 384 -1.14 -13.79 -14.88
N LEU A 385 -2.29 -13.91 -15.56
CA LEU A 385 -2.37 -14.44 -16.93
C LEU A 385 -1.83 -13.43 -17.96
N ALA A 386 -2.06 -12.14 -17.76
CA ALA A 386 -1.53 -11.07 -18.60
C ALA A 386 -0.01 -10.96 -18.47
N ASP A 387 0.54 -10.95 -17.24
CA ASP A 387 1.98 -10.97 -16.98
C ASP A 387 2.62 -12.23 -17.58
N LEU A 388 2.06 -13.43 -17.35
CA LEU A 388 2.57 -14.70 -17.92
C LEU A 388 2.64 -14.68 -19.45
N LEU A 389 1.61 -14.14 -20.12
CA LEU A 389 1.60 -14.02 -21.58
C LEU A 389 2.56 -12.93 -22.08
N TYR A 390 2.73 -11.84 -21.32
CA TYR A 390 3.69 -10.79 -21.63
C TYR A 390 5.13 -11.30 -21.59
N ASP A 391 5.47 -12.07 -20.54
CA ASP A 391 6.80 -12.67 -20.35
C ASP A 391 7.08 -13.77 -21.38
N GLN A 392 6.03 -14.47 -21.86
CA GLN A 392 6.09 -15.36 -23.03
C GLN A 392 6.16 -14.63 -24.39
N LYS A 393 6.28 -13.29 -24.41
CA LYS A 393 6.25 -12.43 -25.60
C LYS A 393 4.96 -12.51 -26.43
N GLN A 394 3.89 -13.03 -25.84
CA GLN A 394 2.56 -13.10 -26.45
C GLN A 394 1.79 -11.80 -26.16
N TYR A 395 2.36 -10.67 -26.62
CA TYR A 395 1.90 -9.32 -26.31
C TYR A 395 0.44 -9.05 -26.71
N VAL A 396 0.03 -9.50 -27.91
CA VAL A 396 -1.34 -9.33 -28.41
C VAL A 396 -2.38 -10.13 -27.59
N PRO A 397 -2.17 -11.43 -27.28
CA PRO A 397 -3.00 -12.15 -26.30
C PRO A 397 -2.99 -11.55 -24.89
N SER A 398 -1.82 -11.09 -24.42
CA SER A 398 -1.64 -10.48 -23.09
C SER A 398 -2.48 -9.22 -22.91
N ALA A 399 -2.58 -8.38 -23.95
CA ALA A 399 -3.36 -7.15 -23.96
C ALA A 399 -4.82 -7.32 -23.48
N ALA A 400 -5.52 -8.35 -23.98
CA ALA A 400 -6.92 -8.61 -23.62
C ALA A 400 -7.11 -9.00 -22.13
N PHE A 401 -6.09 -9.59 -21.51
CA PHE A 401 -6.12 -9.92 -20.09
C PHE A 401 -5.74 -8.72 -19.22
N TYR A 402 -4.79 -7.87 -19.64
CA TYR A 402 -4.59 -6.57 -18.97
C TYR A 402 -5.84 -5.69 -19.07
N ASP A 403 -6.51 -5.66 -20.22
CA ASP A 403 -7.73 -4.88 -20.40
C ASP A 403 -8.78 -5.25 -19.35
N SER A 404 -8.95 -6.56 -19.11
CA SER A 404 -9.81 -7.16 -18.07
C SER A 404 -9.36 -6.92 -16.61
N VAL A 405 -8.22 -6.26 -16.35
CA VAL A 405 -7.76 -5.91 -14.99
C VAL A 405 -8.39 -4.60 -14.52
N GLU A 406 -9.09 -4.67 -13.38
CA GLU A 406 -9.68 -3.54 -12.66
C GLU A 406 -8.56 -2.81 -11.88
N VAL A 407 -7.96 -1.80 -12.52
CA VAL A 407 -6.75 -1.11 -12.05
C VAL A 407 -6.95 -0.46 -10.68
N SER A 408 -8.13 0.09 -10.38
CA SER A 408 -8.45 0.78 -9.13
C SER A 408 -8.45 -0.10 -7.87
N GLN A 409 -8.38 -1.43 -8.02
CA GLN A 409 -8.23 -2.37 -6.91
C GLN A 409 -6.77 -2.79 -6.65
N LEU A 410 -5.83 -2.30 -7.45
CA LEU A 410 -4.39 -2.60 -7.29
C LEU A 410 -3.70 -1.52 -6.46
N ALA A 411 -2.60 -1.89 -5.80
CA ALA A 411 -1.71 -0.91 -5.18
C ALA A 411 -1.10 0.04 -6.23
N ASP A 412 -0.91 1.32 -5.89
CA ASP A 412 -0.53 2.41 -6.79
C ASP A 412 0.69 2.09 -7.68
N THR A 413 1.69 1.39 -7.13
CA THR A 413 2.90 0.96 -7.85
C THR A 413 2.62 -0.01 -8.99
N LEU A 414 1.57 -0.83 -8.88
CA LEU A 414 1.07 -1.68 -9.96
C LEU A 414 0.18 -0.87 -10.91
N GLN A 415 -0.59 0.11 -10.42
CA GLN A 415 -1.48 0.91 -11.28
C GLN A 415 -0.72 1.59 -12.42
N THR A 416 0.36 2.33 -12.10
CA THR A 416 1.18 3.01 -13.13
C THR A 416 1.78 2.02 -14.13
N ARG A 417 2.26 0.86 -13.65
CA ARG A 417 2.80 -0.21 -14.52
C ARG A 417 1.72 -0.73 -15.48
N ILE A 418 0.53 -1.03 -14.97
CA ILE A 418 -0.53 -1.67 -15.75
C ILE A 418 -1.17 -0.69 -16.74
N VAL A 419 -1.37 0.58 -16.38
CA VAL A 419 -1.85 1.62 -17.33
C VAL A 419 -0.87 1.76 -18.50
N HIS A 420 0.42 1.97 -18.21
CA HIS A 420 1.45 2.09 -19.25
C HIS A 420 1.52 0.82 -20.13
N ARG A 421 1.33 -0.38 -19.55
CA ARG A 421 1.22 -1.63 -20.32
C ARG A 421 -0.03 -1.67 -21.21
N LYS A 422 -1.21 -1.20 -20.75
CA LYS A 422 -2.42 -1.16 -21.59
C LYS A 422 -2.20 -0.28 -22.84
N ASP A 423 -1.69 0.93 -22.68
CA ASP A 423 -1.61 1.94 -23.75
C ASP A 423 -0.81 1.47 -24.98
N TYR A 424 0.43 0.99 -24.78
CA TYR A 424 1.24 0.52 -25.91
C TYR A 424 0.79 -0.86 -26.43
N LEU A 425 0.20 -1.71 -25.58
CA LEU A 425 -0.34 -3.00 -26.04
C LEU A 425 -1.62 -2.83 -26.86
N GLN A 426 -2.49 -1.89 -26.52
CA GLN A 426 -3.64 -1.53 -27.36
C GLN A 426 -3.19 -1.00 -28.72
N THR A 427 -2.13 -0.17 -28.76
CA THR A 427 -1.50 0.28 -30.02
C THR A 427 -1.01 -0.90 -30.86
N LEU A 428 -0.31 -1.86 -30.25
CA LEU A 428 0.20 -3.07 -30.91
C LEU A 428 -0.93 -3.99 -31.41
N VAL A 429 -2.02 -4.13 -30.65
CA VAL A 429 -3.23 -4.88 -31.04
C VAL A 429 -3.89 -4.21 -32.25
N ALA A 430 -4.07 -2.89 -32.25
CA ALA A 430 -4.69 -2.15 -33.33
C ALA A 430 -3.87 -2.22 -34.64
N GLY A 431 -2.54 -2.07 -34.56
CA GLY A 431 -1.64 -2.22 -35.70
C GLY A 431 -1.64 -3.66 -36.24
N THR A 432 -1.50 -4.66 -35.36
CA THR A 432 -1.53 -6.08 -35.75
C THR A 432 -2.87 -6.48 -36.39
N GLY A 433 -3.99 -6.04 -35.81
CA GLY A 433 -5.33 -6.26 -36.37
C GLY A 433 -5.52 -5.57 -37.73
N THR A 434 -4.97 -4.37 -37.91
CA THR A 434 -4.97 -3.68 -39.21
C THR A 434 -4.19 -4.46 -40.27
N ILE A 435 -2.98 -4.93 -39.95
CA ILE A 435 -2.16 -5.74 -40.88
C ILE A 435 -2.91 -7.01 -41.28
N GLN A 436 -3.40 -7.79 -40.31
CA GLN A 436 -4.13 -9.05 -40.57
C GLN A 436 -5.42 -8.83 -41.37
N ARG A 437 -6.17 -7.76 -41.08
CA ARG A 437 -7.38 -7.39 -41.81
C ARG A 437 -7.07 -6.99 -43.25
N GLN A 438 -6.08 -6.13 -43.46
CA GLN A 438 -5.71 -5.66 -44.80
C GLN A 438 -5.09 -6.78 -45.65
N ASP A 439 -4.19 -7.60 -45.11
CA ASP A 439 -3.67 -8.80 -45.80
C ASP A 439 -4.80 -9.76 -46.22
N SER A 440 -5.81 -9.95 -45.35
CA SER A 440 -6.99 -10.76 -45.67
C SER A 440 -7.86 -10.15 -46.78
N LEU A 441 -8.07 -8.83 -46.75
CA LEU A 441 -8.84 -8.11 -47.78
C LEU A 441 -8.11 -8.09 -49.13
N GLN A 442 -6.79 -7.90 -49.14
CA GLN A 442 -5.98 -7.98 -50.36
C GLN A 442 -5.97 -9.40 -50.94
N ARG A 443 -5.82 -10.43 -50.09
CA ARG A 443 -5.91 -11.83 -50.52
C ARG A 443 -7.27 -12.14 -51.17
N LEU A 444 -8.37 -11.66 -50.59
CA LEU A 444 -9.71 -11.80 -51.17
C LEU A 444 -9.87 -11.00 -52.48
N ALA A 445 -9.29 -9.80 -52.58
CA ALA A 445 -9.29 -9.01 -53.81
C ALA A 445 -8.52 -9.70 -54.96
N SER A 446 -7.41 -10.38 -54.65
CA SER A 446 -6.54 -11.08 -55.61
C SER A 446 -7.13 -12.36 -56.21
N LEU A 447 -8.22 -12.88 -55.65
CA LEU A 447 -8.90 -14.06 -56.19
C LEU A 447 -9.57 -13.77 -57.56
N PRO A 448 -9.62 -14.74 -58.48
CA PRO A 448 -10.45 -14.68 -59.68
C PRO A 448 -11.91 -14.35 -59.35
N GLU A 449 -12.62 -13.66 -60.23
CA GLU A 449 -13.94 -13.09 -59.91
C GLU A 449 -15.00 -14.12 -59.47
N ALA A 450 -15.02 -15.30 -60.11
CA ALA A 450 -15.89 -16.40 -59.70
C ALA A 450 -15.56 -16.92 -58.29
N GLU A 451 -14.28 -17.18 -58.01
CA GLU A 451 -13.81 -17.65 -56.69
C GLU A 451 -14.03 -16.61 -55.60
N ARG A 452 -13.76 -15.34 -55.92
CA ARG A 452 -13.97 -14.17 -55.05
C ARG A 452 -15.44 -14.04 -54.67
N THR A 453 -16.35 -14.06 -55.64
CA THR A 453 -17.79 -13.92 -55.34
C THR A 453 -18.32 -15.12 -54.54
N ASP A 454 -17.86 -16.34 -54.77
CA ASP A 454 -18.24 -17.50 -53.97
C ASP A 454 -17.61 -17.51 -52.56
N ALA A 455 -16.38 -17.02 -52.40
CA ALA A 455 -15.78 -16.77 -51.09
C ALA A 455 -16.59 -15.72 -50.31
N LEU A 456 -16.98 -14.62 -50.94
CA LEU A 456 -17.82 -13.60 -50.33
C LEU A 456 -19.23 -14.11 -49.97
N LYS A 457 -19.86 -14.97 -50.79
CA LYS A 457 -21.12 -15.65 -50.42
C LYS A 457 -20.95 -16.53 -49.17
N LYS A 458 -19.86 -17.30 -49.09
CA LYS A 458 -19.56 -18.16 -47.92
C LYS A 458 -19.34 -17.31 -46.66
N ILE A 459 -18.57 -16.22 -46.75
CA ILE A 459 -18.35 -15.26 -45.67
C ILE A 459 -19.66 -14.57 -45.26
N ALA A 460 -20.48 -14.12 -46.21
CA ALA A 460 -21.78 -13.51 -45.92
C ALA A 460 -22.74 -14.48 -45.19
N ARG A 461 -22.79 -15.76 -45.60
CA ARG A 461 -23.55 -16.80 -44.88
C ARG A 461 -23.02 -17.03 -43.47
N GLN A 462 -21.69 -17.08 -43.29
CA GLN A 462 -21.08 -17.23 -41.96
C GLN A 462 -21.37 -16.03 -41.05
N LEU A 463 -21.24 -14.80 -41.55
CA LEU A 463 -21.56 -13.57 -40.80
C LEU A 463 -23.05 -13.47 -40.47
N ARG A 464 -23.94 -13.82 -41.42
CA ARG A 464 -25.39 -13.93 -41.17
C ARG A 464 -25.67 -14.93 -40.05
N LYS A 465 -25.08 -16.13 -40.10
CA LYS A 465 -25.23 -17.18 -39.09
C LYS A 465 -24.71 -16.75 -37.71
N GLN A 466 -23.56 -16.07 -37.65
CA GLN A 466 -23.01 -15.50 -36.41
C GLN A 466 -23.90 -14.38 -35.83
N ARG A 467 -24.52 -13.55 -36.68
CA ARG A 467 -25.49 -12.51 -36.28
C ARG A 467 -26.95 -13.03 -36.17
N GLY A 468 -27.20 -14.34 -36.26
CA GLY A 468 -28.52 -14.95 -36.10
C GLY A 468 -29.54 -14.67 -37.21
N LEU A 469 -29.09 -14.27 -38.40
CA LEU A 469 -29.92 -13.93 -39.56
C LEU A 469 -30.24 -15.17 -40.42
N LYS A 470 -31.39 -15.16 -41.11
CA LYS A 470 -31.80 -16.22 -42.05
C LYS A 470 -30.88 -16.27 -43.29
N GLU A 471 -30.83 -17.44 -43.93
CA GLU A 471 -29.87 -17.75 -45.01
C GLU A 471 -30.35 -17.43 -46.44
N GLU A 472 -31.63 -17.09 -46.64
CA GLU A 472 -32.24 -16.92 -47.98
C GLU A 472 -31.78 -15.64 -48.70
N GLU A 473 -31.40 -15.79 -49.97
CA GLU A 473 -31.20 -14.68 -50.91
C GLU A 473 -32.46 -14.52 -51.77
N THR A 474 -33.42 -13.71 -51.29
CA THR A 474 -34.64 -13.37 -52.06
C THR A 474 -34.34 -12.45 -53.23
N THR A 475 -33.97 -13.04 -54.36
CA THR A 475 -33.82 -12.36 -55.65
C THR A 475 -35.19 -12.07 -56.28
N THR A 476 -35.87 -11.01 -55.84
CA THR A 476 -37.10 -10.54 -56.52
C THR A 476 -37.31 -9.03 -56.44
N ALA A 477 -37.26 -8.41 -57.62
CA ALA A 477 -38.00 -7.21 -58.07
C ALA A 477 -37.99 -5.90 -57.26
N SER A 478 -37.92 -4.80 -58.00
CA SER A 478 -38.24 -3.44 -57.52
C SER A 478 -39.70 -3.33 -57.08
N GLY A 479 -39.93 -2.91 -55.83
CA GLY A 479 -41.23 -2.50 -55.31
C GLY A 479 -41.04 -1.36 -54.32
N GLY A 480 -41.78 -0.26 -54.49
CA GLY A 480 -41.51 0.99 -53.78
C GLY A 480 -41.67 0.87 -52.26
N ALA A 481 -40.66 1.32 -51.52
CA ALA A 481 -40.78 1.55 -50.08
C ALA A 481 -41.80 2.67 -49.83
N ARG A 482 -43.02 2.31 -49.42
CA ARG A 482 -43.99 3.26 -48.89
C ARG A 482 -43.67 3.55 -47.42
N ASP A 483 -43.69 4.82 -47.05
CA ASP A 483 -43.63 5.24 -45.66
C ASP A 483 -44.74 4.58 -44.83
N ILE A 484 -44.35 3.98 -43.72
CA ILE A 484 -45.24 3.73 -42.58
C ILE A 484 -44.68 4.49 -41.38
N ARG A 485 -44.65 5.82 -41.54
CA ARG A 485 -44.45 6.81 -40.47
C ARG A 485 -45.75 7.59 -40.24
N ASN A 486 -46.83 6.89 -39.92
CA ASN A 486 -47.95 7.34 -39.10
C ASN A 486 -49.01 6.24 -38.99
N ALA A 487 -49.09 5.62 -37.81
CA ALA A 487 -50.16 4.72 -37.41
C ALA A 487 -50.24 4.74 -35.87
N GLU A 488 -50.74 5.85 -35.33
CA GLU A 488 -51.09 5.97 -33.91
C GLU A 488 -52.32 5.10 -33.63
N ALA A 489 -52.07 3.81 -33.40
CA ALA A 489 -53.09 2.78 -33.30
C ALA A 489 -52.99 2.06 -31.96
N VAL A 490 -54.11 2.06 -31.22
CA VAL A 490 -54.29 1.47 -29.89
C VAL A 490 -53.76 0.03 -29.86
N ALA A 491 -52.94 -0.28 -28.84
CA ALA A 491 -52.44 -1.63 -28.62
C ALA A 491 -53.62 -2.61 -28.42
N PRO A 492 -53.76 -3.66 -29.25
CA PRO A 492 -54.86 -4.60 -29.11
C PRO A 492 -54.73 -5.35 -27.78
N ALA A 493 -55.79 -5.34 -26.97
CA ALA A 493 -55.79 -5.96 -25.65
C ALA A 493 -55.52 -7.46 -25.76
N LEU A 494 -54.48 -7.93 -25.05
CA LEU A 494 -54.09 -9.35 -24.98
C LEU A 494 -55.18 -10.26 -24.37
N PHE A 495 -56.19 -9.66 -23.74
CA PHE A 495 -57.30 -10.32 -23.06
C PHE A 495 -58.63 -9.66 -23.45
N ASN A 496 -59.03 -9.74 -24.72
CA ASN A 496 -60.39 -9.41 -25.13
C ASN A 496 -61.25 -10.70 -25.09
N ASP A 497 -62.04 -10.86 -24.03
CA ASP A 497 -62.78 -12.10 -23.76
C ASP A 497 -64.08 -12.19 -24.58
N GLN A 498 -63.96 -12.69 -25.82
CA GLN A 498 -65.09 -13.20 -26.58
C GLN A 498 -64.64 -14.25 -27.60
N GLY A 499 -65.11 -15.50 -27.44
CA GLY A 499 -65.31 -16.38 -28.58
C GLY A 499 -64.27 -17.48 -28.89
N ASN A 500 -63.58 -18.08 -27.90
CA ASN A 500 -63.26 -19.51 -27.99
C ASN A 500 -62.92 -20.15 -26.64
N LYS A 501 -63.65 -21.20 -26.25
CA LYS A 501 -63.40 -21.98 -25.02
C LYS A 501 -62.53 -23.19 -25.33
N GLY A 502 -61.35 -23.30 -24.71
CA GLY A 502 -60.64 -24.58 -24.55
C GLY A 502 -59.13 -24.55 -24.78
N GLU A 503 -58.63 -23.71 -25.70
CA GLU A 503 -57.20 -23.66 -25.99
C GLU A 503 -56.44 -22.78 -24.99
N TRP A 504 -55.40 -23.33 -24.38
CA TRP A 504 -54.45 -22.58 -23.55
C TRP A 504 -53.75 -21.50 -24.39
N TYR A 505 -53.53 -20.32 -23.79
CA TYR A 505 -53.10 -19.09 -24.48
C TYR A 505 -51.92 -19.25 -25.47
N PHE A 506 -50.95 -20.13 -25.17
CA PHE A 506 -49.79 -20.38 -26.04
C PHE A 506 -50.07 -21.28 -27.25
N TYR A 507 -51.25 -21.90 -27.36
CA TYR A 507 -51.64 -22.69 -28.52
C TYR A 507 -52.41 -21.87 -29.56
N ASN A 508 -53.22 -20.89 -29.13
CA ASN A 508 -53.97 -20.00 -30.02
C ASN A 508 -53.04 -19.26 -31.02
N PRO A 509 -53.15 -19.51 -32.34
CA PRO A 509 -52.27 -18.90 -33.34
C PRO A 509 -52.34 -17.38 -33.41
N SER A 510 -53.50 -16.77 -33.13
CA SER A 510 -53.64 -15.30 -33.18
C SER A 510 -52.92 -14.63 -32.00
N SER A 511 -53.10 -15.16 -30.78
CA SER A 511 -52.41 -14.71 -29.57
C SER A 511 -50.89 -14.86 -29.67
N ARG A 512 -50.40 -15.95 -30.28
CA ARG A 512 -48.97 -16.11 -30.58
C ARG A 512 -48.46 -15.05 -31.56
N THR A 513 -49.25 -14.73 -32.58
CA THR A 513 -48.84 -13.80 -33.64
C THR A 513 -48.87 -12.35 -33.16
N SER A 514 -49.91 -11.94 -32.44
CA SER A 514 -49.97 -10.61 -31.80
C SER A 514 -48.91 -10.48 -30.70
N GLY A 515 -48.72 -11.49 -29.85
CA GLY A 515 -47.66 -11.51 -28.84
C GLY A 515 -46.26 -11.38 -29.43
N ALA A 516 -45.98 -12.05 -30.56
CA ALA A 516 -44.70 -11.92 -31.27
C ALA A 516 -44.53 -10.56 -31.95
N ALA A 517 -45.61 -9.95 -32.45
CA ALA A 517 -45.59 -8.59 -33.00
C ALA A 517 -45.33 -7.55 -31.89
N SER A 518 -46.09 -7.59 -30.80
CA SER A 518 -45.92 -6.71 -29.64
C SER A 518 -44.54 -6.87 -28.98
N PHE A 519 -44.01 -8.10 -28.90
CA PHE A 519 -42.64 -8.34 -28.44
C PHE A 519 -41.61 -7.63 -29.33
N LYS A 520 -41.76 -7.74 -30.67
CA LYS A 520 -40.89 -7.01 -31.62
C LYS A 520 -41.09 -5.50 -31.60
N GLN A 521 -42.28 -5.01 -31.27
CA GLN A 521 -42.56 -3.58 -31.15
C GLN A 521 -41.90 -2.98 -29.89
N VAL A 522 -41.97 -3.66 -28.75
CA VAL A 522 -41.39 -3.19 -27.48
C VAL A 522 -39.88 -3.47 -27.38
N TRP A 523 -39.41 -4.60 -27.90
CA TRP A 523 -38.03 -5.07 -27.71
C TRP A 523 -37.22 -5.18 -29.00
N GLY A 524 -37.79 -4.94 -30.18
CA GLY A 524 -37.09 -5.16 -31.45
C GLY A 524 -36.84 -6.64 -31.76
N ASN A 525 -35.99 -6.90 -32.74
CA ASN A 525 -35.62 -8.26 -33.14
C ASN A 525 -34.47 -8.76 -32.23
N ARG A 526 -34.77 -9.61 -31.24
CA ARG A 526 -33.78 -10.09 -30.25
C ARG A 526 -33.21 -11.47 -30.60
N PRO A 527 -31.91 -11.72 -30.39
CA PRO A 527 -31.30 -13.03 -30.60
C PRO A 527 -31.77 -14.03 -29.53
N ASN A 528 -31.88 -15.30 -29.91
CA ASN A 528 -32.27 -16.38 -28.99
C ASN A 528 -31.07 -16.84 -28.15
N VAL A 529 -30.73 -16.04 -27.13
CA VAL A 529 -29.63 -16.30 -26.18
C VAL A 529 -30.09 -16.02 -24.74
N ASP A 530 -29.48 -16.72 -23.78
CA ASP A 530 -29.71 -16.48 -22.37
C ASP A 530 -29.36 -15.04 -21.99
N ASN A 531 -30.10 -14.48 -21.03
CA ASN A 531 -29.92 -13.11 -20.54
C ASN A 531 -30.01 -12.03 -21.64
N TRP A 532 -30.70 -12.27 -22.77
CA TRP A 532 -30.78 -11.32 -23.90
C TRP A 532 -31.12 -9.87 -23.51
N ARG A 533 -31.94 -9.64 -22.46
CA ARG A 533 -32.23 -8.30 -21.93
C ARG A 533 -30.96 -7.58 -21.45
N ARG A 534 -30.10 -8.27 -20.68
CA ARG A 534 -28.80 -7.75 -20.23
C ARG A 534 -27.80 -7.67 -21.37
N ALA A 535 -27.80 -8.63 -22.31
CA ALA A 535 -26.97 -8.53 -23.51
C ALA A 535 -27.32 -7.28 -24.34
N SER A 536 -28.61 -6.94 -24.46
CA SER A 536 -29.04 -5.71 -25.14
C SER A 536 -28.79 -4.42 -24.35
N SER A 537 -28.86 -4.44 -23.03
CA SER A 537 -28.53 -3.24 -22.23
C SER A 537 -27.02 -3.01 -22.19
N VAL A 538 -26.20 -4.05 -22.08
CA VAL A 538 -24.74 -3.96 -22.19
C VAL A 538 -24.33 -3.51 -23.60
N ALA A 539 -24.96 -4.00 -24.66
CA ALA A 539 -24.71 -3.51 -26.01
C ALA A 539 -25.07 -2.02 -26.19
N ALA A 540 -26.21 -1.57 -25.63
CA ALA A 540 -26.58 -0.16 -25.65
C ALA A 540 -25.64 0.71 -24.81
N GLN A 541 -25.25 0.24 -23.63
CA GLN A 541 -24.36 0.96 -22.73
C GLN A 541 -22.92 1.05 -23.28
N LEU A 542 -22.45 0.03 -24.01
CA LEU A 542 -21.20 0.10 -24.78
C LEU A 542 -21.29 1.13 -25.93
N GLN A 543 -22.45 1.26 -26.59
CA GLN A 543 -22.68 2.30 -27.61
C GLN A 543 -22.81 3.71 -27.00
N GLU A 544 -23.25 3.84 -25.75
CA GLU A 544 -23.22 5.11 -25.02
C GLU A 544 -21.80 5.45 -24.53
N GLU A 545 -21.03 4.49 -23.98
CA GLU A 545 -19.67 4.71 -23.48
C GLU A 545 -18.65 5.05 -24.60
N GLU A 546 -18.85 4.55 -25.84
CA GLU A 546 -18.08 5.00 -27.02
C GLU A 546 -18.28 6.51 -27.33
N SER A 547 -19.37 7.13 -26.87
CA SER A 547 -19.68 8.54 -27.16
C SER A 547 -19.13 9.54 -26.13
N VAL A 548 -18.81 9.11 -24.90
CA VAL A 548 -18.45 10.01 -23.78
C VAL A 548 -16.94 10.17 -23.62
N ASN A 549 -16.15 9.15 -23.94
CA ASN A 549 -14.68 9.17 -23.78
C ASN A 549 -13.91 9.81 -24.95
N ALA A 550 -14.60 10.45 -25.90
CA ALA A 550 -14.00 11.10 -27.08
C ALA A 550 -13.44 12.52 -26.83
N VAL A 551 -13.18 12.89 -25.57
CA VAL A 551 -12.62 14.20 -25.18
C VAL A 551 -11.23 14.02 -24.57
N ASN A 552 -10.24 14.76 -25.11
CA ASN A 552 -8.81 14.71 -24.78
C ASN A 552 -8.01 13.51 -25.32
N SER A 553 -7.88 13.43 -26.65
CA SER A 553 -6.73 12.76 -27.30
C SER A 553 -6.30 13.53 -28.55
N THR A 554 -5.65 14.68 -28.34
CA THR A 554 -5.30 15.67 -29.37
C THR A 554 -4.08 15.26 -30.22
N ARG A 555 -4.06 14.03 -30.77
CA ARG A 555 -3.06 13.55 -31.73
C ARG A 555 -3.65 12.57 -32.77
N GLY A 556 -4.03 13.12 -33.92
CA GLY A 556 -3.75 12.54 -35.26
C GLY A 556 -4.36 11.20 -35.70
N ASN A 557 -4.93 10.37 -34.81
CA ASN A 557 -5.49 9.08 -35.23
C ASN A 557 -6.77 9.28 -36.07
N PRO A 558 -6.95 8.55 -37.18
CA PRO A 558 -8.20 8.56 -37.93
C PRO A 558 -9.32 7.95 -37.09
N VAL A 559 -10.47 8.62 -37.05
CA VAL A 559 -11.67 8.19 -36.34
C VAL A 559 -12.07 6.77 -36.77
N PRO A 560 -12.50 5.87 -35.85
CA PRO A 560 -13.07 4.58 -36.20
C PRO A 560 -14.26 4.76 -37.15
N GLN A 561 -14.05 4.47 -38.44
CA GLN A 561 -15.10 4.58 -39.45
C GLN A 561 -16.15 3.50 -39.19
N ALA A 562 -17.34 3.91 -38.76
CA ALA A 562 -18.42 3.01 -38.33
C ALA A 562 -18.70 1.88 -39.34
N ASP A 563 -18.93 0.66 -38.85
CA ASP A 563 -19.09 -0.55 -39.68
C ASP A 563 -20.11 -0.31 -40.81
N PRO A 564 -19.71 -0.31 -42.10
CA PRO A 564 -20.63 -0.17 -43.22
C PRO A 564 -21.70 -1.28 -43.26
N LEU A 565 -21.45 -2.42 -42.58
CA LEU A 565 -22.38 -3.52 -42.42
C LEU A 565 -23.20 -3.45 -41.10
N ALA A 566 -23.23 -2.31 -40.40
CA ALA A 566 -24.10 -2.10 -39.24
C ALA A 566 -25.59 -2.02 -39.64
N ASN A 567 -25.89 -1.28 -40.72
CA ASN A 567 -27.26 -1.06 -41.22
C ASN A 567 -27.51 -1.65 -42.63
N GLY A 568 -26.49 -2.19 -43.30
CA GLY A 568 -26.59 -2.76 -44.65
C GLY A 568 -26.94 -4.26 -44.68
N SER A 569 -27.55 -4.72 -45.77
CA SER A 569 -27.80 -6.15 -45.99
C SER A 569 -26.47 -6.90 -46.22
N ILE A 570 -26.04 -7.71 -45.27
CA ILE A 570 -24.79 -8.51 -45.34
C ILE A 570 -24.87 -9.51 -46.50
N ASN A 571 -24.39 -9.13 -47.68
CA ASN A 571 -24.44 -9.94 -48.89
C ASN A 571 -23.10 -9.88 -49.64
N ALA A 572 -22.96 -10.66 -50.72
CA ALA A 572 -21.70 -10.72 -51.46
C ALA A 572 -21.31 -9.38 -52.13
N ALA A 573 -22.28 -8.54 -52.50
CA ALA A 573 -22.02 -7.23 -53.11
C ALA A 573 -21.54 -6.20 -52.08
N SER A 574 -22.21 -6.10 -50.92
CA SER A 574 -21.82 -5.16 -49.85
C SER A 574 -20.44 -5.48 -49.28
N LEU A 575 -20.04 -6.77 -49.27
CA LEU A 575 -18.67 -7.15 -48.91
C LEU A 575 -17.67 -6.81 -50.03
N LEU A 576 -18.04 -6.98 -51.31
CA LEU A 576 -17.18 -6.67 -52.46
C LEU A 576 -16.81 -5.19 -52.53
N GLU A 577 -17.72 -4.28 -52.17
CA GLU A 577 -17.45 -2.84 -52.06
C GLU A 577 -16.31 -2.51 -51.08
N THR A 578 -16.14 -3.32 -50.03
CA THR A 578 -15.06 -3.13 -49.03
C THR A 578 -13.70 -3.66 -49.47
N LEU A 579 -13.61 -4.41 -50.58
CA LEU A 579 -12.36 -4.98 -51.05
C LEU A 579 -11.47 -3.95 -51.78
N PRO A 580 -10.13 -4.03 -51.64
CA PRO A 580 -9.18 -3.18 -52.35
C PRO A 580 -8.93 -3.64 -53.80
N THR A 581 -9.99 -3.67 -54.61
CA THR A 581 -9.96 -4.14 -56.01
C THR A 581 -9.47 -3.12 -57.02
N THR A 582 -9.35 -1.83 -56.65
CA THR A 582 -8.82 -0.77 -57.52
C THR A 582 -7.42 -0.33 -57.07
N PRO A 583 -6.53 0.15 -57.96
CA PRO A 583 -5.20 0.60 -57.58
C PRO A 583 -5.19 1.65 -56.46
N ALA A 584 -6.18 2.55 -56.45
CA ALA A 584 -6.33 3.56 -55.39
C ALA A 584 -6.70 2.94 -54.02
N LYS A 585 -7.65 1.99 -53.97
CA LYS A 585 -7.99 1.28 -52.72
C LYS A 585 -6.85 0.37 -52.26
N LEU A 586 -6.12 -0.25 -53.19
CA LEU A 586 -4.96 -1.08 -52.89
C LEU A 586 -3.80 -0.24 -52.35
N LYS A 587 -3.58 0.97 -52.88
CA LYS A 587 -2.65 1.94 -52.26
C LYS A 587 -3.05 2.28 -50.82
N LEU A 588 -4.31 2.65 -50.57
CA LEU A 588 -4.79 2.94 -49.20
C LEU A 588 -4.65 1.75 -48.24
N SER A 589 -4.86 0.54 -48.75
CA SER A 589 -4.64 -0.70 -47.99
C SER A 589 -3.15 -0.90 -47.64
N ASN A 590 -2.25 -0.68 -48.60
CA ASN A 590 -0.79 -0.71 -48.38
C ASN A 590 -0.31 0.41 -47.44
N ASP A 591 -0.81 1.63 -47.61
CA ASP A 591 -0.54 2.77 -46.72
C ASP A 591 -0.93 2.43 -45.26
N SER A 592 -2.06 1.72 -45.08
CA SER A 592 -2.51 1.25 -43.77
C SER A 592 -1.58 0.17 -43.19
N ILE A 593 -1.12 -0.79 -43.99
CA ILE A 593 -0.18 -1.84 -43.56
C ILE A 593 1.18 -1.23 -43.19
N ARG A 594 1.74 -0.32 -44.01
CA ARG A 594 2.99 0.39 -43.72
C ARG A 594 2.91 1.11 -42.38
N ASN A 595 1.89 1.97 -42.22
CA ASN A 595 1.76 2.79 -41.01
C ASN A 595 1.60 1.91 -39.75
N ALA A 596 0.87 0.79 -39.86
CA ALA A 596 0.74 -0.19 -38.78
C ALA A 596 2.04 -0.94 -38.47
N LEU A 597 2.82 -1.36 -39.48
CA LEU A 597 4.14 -1.98 -39.29
C LEU A 597 5.13 -1.01 -38.65
N PHE A 598 5.13 0.26 -39.07
CA PHE A 598 6.00 1.28 -38.49
C PHE A 598 5.66 1.53 -37.02
N SER A 599 4.38 1.70 -36.70
CA SER A 599 3.90 1.88 -35.32
C SER A 599 4.22 0.67 -34.43
N ASN A 600 3.94 -0.55 -34.90
CA ASN A 600 4.29 -1.79 -34.20
C ASN A 600 5.80 -1.90 -33.96
N GLY A 601 6.62 -1.61 -34.99
CA GLY A 601 8.08 -1.63 -34.90
C GLY A 601 8.62 -0.62 -33.88
N MET A 602 8.04 0.58 -33.83
CA MET A 602 8.36 1.59 -32.81
C MET A 602 7.96 1.13 -31.41
N VAL A 603 6.76 0.60 -31.20
CA VAL A 603 6.32 0.06 -29.90
C VAL A 603 7.25 -1.06 -29.40
N TYR A 604 7.69 -1.97 -30.28
CA TYR A 604 8.69 -2.97 -29.94
C TYR A 604 10.06 -2.38 -29.61
N LEU A 605 10.41 -1.22 -30.17
CA LEU A 605 11.73 -0.60 -30.02
C LEU A 605 11.85 0.30 -28.78
N THR A 606 10.80 1.06 -28.44
CA THR A 606 10.84 2.09 -27.39
C THR A 606 10.08 1.69 -26.13
N GLU A 607 8.91 1.06 -26.26
CA GLU A 607 8.02 0.78 -25.11
C GLU A 607 8.23 -0.61 -24.50
N ILE A 608 8.55 -1.60 -25.36
CA ILE A 608 8.74 -3.00 -24.98
C ILE A 608 10.23 -3.39 -24.90
N GLU A 609 11.09 -2.69 -25.65
CA GLU A 609 12.51 -3.01 -25.89
C GLU A 609 12.77 -4.44 -26.43
N ASP A 610 11.78 -5.09 -27.05
CA ASP A 610 11.97 -6.37 -27.75
C ASP A 610 12.60 -6.14 -29.13
N TYR A 611 13.89 -5.80 -29.12
CA TYR A 611 14.65 -5.49 -30.33
C TYR A 611 14.58 -6.60 -31.41
N PRO A 612 14.60 -7.92 -31.10
CA PRO A 612 14.29 -8.96 -32.08
C PRO A 612 12.93 -8.82 -32.79
N ALA A 613 11.87 -8.47 -32.07
CA ALA A 613 10.53 -8.25 -32.66
C ALA A 613 10.49 -6.94 -33.47
N ALA A 614 11.15 -5.88 -33.00
CA ALA A 614 11.32 -4.63 -33.76
C ALA A 614 12.05 -4.89 -35.09
N ILE A 615 13.17 -5.62 -35.08
CA ILE A 615 13.93 -6.00 -36.30
C ILE A 615 13.03 -6.75 -37.28
N ALA A 616 12.30 -7.77 -36.82
CA ALA A 616 11.42 -8.55 -37.69
C ALA A 616 10.32 -7.68 -38.33
N THR A 617 9.74 -6.76 -37.57
CA THR A 617 8.67 -5.86 -38.04
C THR A 617 9.18 -4.81 -39.03
N PHE A 618 10.33 -4.19 -38.76
CA PHE A 618 10.93 -3.20 -39.66
C PHE A 618 11.53 -3.84 -40.93
N GLU A 619 12.10 -5.05 -40.86
CA GLU A 619 12.52 -5.80 -42.07
C GLU A 619 11.30 -6.25 -42.90
N GLU A 620 10.17 -6.60 -42.28
CA GLU A 620 8.94 -6.86 -43.04
C GLU A 620 8.41 -5.59 -43.74
N LEU A 621 8.43 -4.43 -43.08
CA LEU A 621 8.10 -3.15 -43.71
C LEU A 621 8.99 -2.90 -44.92
N ARG A 622 10.32 -2.93 -44.74
CA ARG A 622 11.32 -2.73 -45.79
C ARG A 622 11.19 -3.72 -46.95
N ARG A 623 10.81 -4.96 -46.68
CA ARG A 623 10.56 -6.00 -47.70
C ARG A 623 9.25 -5.78 -48.47
N ARG A 624 8.20 -5.27 -47.82
CA ARG A 624 6.89 -5.02 -48.45
C ARG A 624 6.85 -3.68 -49.20
N PHE A 625 7.56 -2.67 -48.69
CA PHE A 625 7.54 -1.29 -49.17
C PHE A 625 8.98 -0.76 -49.32
N PRO A 626 9.72 -1.12 -50.38
CA PRO A 626 11.10 -0.66 -50.58
C PRO A 626 11.17 0.84 -50.89
N ASP A 627 10.21 1.37 -51.65
CA ASP A 627 10.12 2.77 -52.08
C ASP A 627 9.46 3.69 -51.05
N ASP A 628 9.70 3.44 -49.75
CA ASP A 628 9.09 4.19 -48.66
C ASP A 628 9.67 5.59 -48.52
N ALA A 629 8.82 6.60 -48.31
CA ALA A 629 9.24 7.97 -48.09
C ALA A 629 10.09 8.12 -46.82
N ASP A 630 9.74 7.36 -45.78
CA ASP A 630 10.39 7.40 -44.47
C ASP A 630 11.41 6.25 -44.29
N MET A 631 11.83 5.61 -45.39
CA MET A 631 12.81 4.51 -45.38
C MET A 631 14.12 4.89 -44.66
N SER A 632 14.53 6.15 -44.75
CA SER A 632 15.72 6.65 -44.03
C SER A 632 15.56 6.58 -42.50
N GLU A 633 14.34 6.70 -41.97
CA GLU A 633 14.05 6.44 -40.57
C GLU A 633 13.95 4.94 -40.28
N VAL A 634 13.23 4.16 -41.10
CA VAL A 634 13.13 2.70 -40.93
C VAL A 634 14.52 2.07 -40.81
N LEU A 635 15.42 2.37 -41.74
CA LEU A 635 16.81 1.89 -41.73
C LEU A 635 17.60 2.36 -40.50
N PHE A 636 17.35 3.57 -39.98
CA PHE A 636 17.98 4.10 -38.76
C PHE A 636 17.48 3.39 -37.49
N ARG A 637 16.16 3.19 -37.34
CA ARG A 637 15.56 2.43 -36.22
C ARG A 637 16.04 0.98 -36.22
N LEU A 638 16.09 0.36 -37.40
CA LEU A 638 16.54 -1.01 -37.66
C LEU A 638 18.07 -1.15 -37.39
N GLN A 639 18.88 -0.15 -37.74
CA GLN A 639 20.30 -0.07 -37.39
C GLN A 639 20.53 0.00 -35.87
N TYR A 640 19.76 0.83 -35.15
CA TYR A 640 19.83 0.94 -33.69
C TYR A 640 19.45 -0.39 -33.01
N ALA A 641 18.41 -1.08 -33.49
CA ALA A 641 18.02 -2.40 -32.99
C ALA A 641 19.09 -3.49 -33.22
N TYR A 642 19.80 -3.46 -34.36
CA TYR A 642 20.92 -4.37 -34.59
C TYR A 642 22.15 -4.07 -33.71
N ASN A 643 22.44 -2.79 -33.45
CA ASN A 643 23.45 -2.41 -32.45
C ASN A 643 23.11 -3.00 -31.06
N LYS A 644 21.85 -2.87 -30.63
CA LYS A 644 21.37 -3.39 -29.33
C LYS A 644 21.37 -4.93 -29.24
N THR A 645 21.23 -5.63 -30.37
CA THR A 645 21.29 -7.11 -30.43
C THR A 645 22.69 -7.65 -30.77
N ALA A 646 23.73 -6.82 -30.63
CA ALA A 646 25.14 -7.14 -30.88
C ALA A 646 25.48 -7.58 -32.33
N ARG A 647 24.60 -7.34 -33.31
CA ARG A 647 24.79 -7.68 -34.73
C ARG A 647 25.46 -6.52 -35.47
N GLN A 648 26.72 -6.25 -35.11
CA GLN A 648 27.42 -5.04 -35.54
C GLN A 648 27.61 -4.95 -37.06
N ASP A 649 27.88 -6.06 -37.76
CA ASP A 649 28.04 -6.05 -39.23
C ASP A 649 26.77 -5.58 -39.94
N SER A 650 25.60 -6.08 -39.51
CA SER A 650 24.29 -5.66 -40.03
C SER A 650 24.03 -4.18 -39.76
N ALA A 651 24.33 -3.72 -38.54
CA ALA A 651 24.20 -2.33 -38.15
C ALA A 651 25.13 -1.39 -38.94
N GLN A 652 26.38 -1.81 -39.19
CA GLN A 652 27.36 -1.00 -39.94
C GLN A 652 27.06 -0.96 -41.44
N HIS A 653 26.54 -2.07 -42.01
CA HIS A 653 25.98 -2.08 -43.36
C HIS A 653 24.81 -1.08 -43.49
N LEU A 654 23.84 -1.11 -42.57
CA LEU A 654 22.69 -0.19 -42.59
C LEU A 654 23.09 1.27 -42.35
N LYS A 655 24.04 1.53 -41.45
CA LYS A 655 24.62 2.87 -41.26
C LYS A 655 25.20 3.39 -42.59
N SER A 656 25.92 2.53 -43.31
CA SER A 656 26.51 2.88 -44.61
C SER A 656 25.43 3.09 -45.69
N ALA A 657 24.34 2.31 -45.66
CA ALA A 657 23.19 2.50 -46.54
C ALA A 657 22.50 3.85 -46.30
N VAL A 658 22.16 4.20 -45.06
CA VAL A 658 21.52 5.49 -44.74
C VAL A 658 22.41 6.68 -45.14
N VAL A 659 23.71 6.64 -44.83
CA VAL A 659 24.64 7.73 -45.13
C VAL A 659 24.93 7.88 -46.63
N SER A 660 24.86 6.80 -47.43
CA SER A 660 25.10 6.86 -48.88
C SER A 660 23.85 7.08 -49.73
N GLN A 661 22.71 6.50 -49.35
CA GLN A 661 21.45 6.57 -50.12
C GLN A 661 20.59 7.79 -49.73
N TYR A 662 20.68 8.25 -48.47
CA TYR A 662 19.89 9.37 -47.94
C TYR A 662 20.79 10.46 -47.29
N PRO A 663 21.86 10.95 -47.96
CA PRO A 663 22.92 11.75 -47.35
C PRO A 663 22.47 13.11 -46.74
N THR A 664 21.33 13.62 -47.21
CA THR A 664 20.67 14.86 -46.76
C THR A 664 19.67 14.65 -45.61
N SER A 665 19.36 13.41 -45.23
CA SER A 665 18.40 13.12 -44.16
C SER A 665 18.91 13.54 -42.77
N ARG A 666 17.98 13.82 -41.86
CA ARG A 666 18.26 14.03 -40.43
C ARG A 666 19.01 12.83 -39.84
N GLN A 667 18.59 11.63 -40.21
CA GLN A 667 19.13 10.35 -39.78
C GLN A 667 20.56 10.10 -40.29
N ALA A 668 20.86 10.40 -41.56
CA ALA A 668 22.23 10.35 -42.09
C ALA A 668 23.14 11.40 -41.42
N THR A 669 22.59 12.55 -41.04
CA THR A 669 23.32 13.56 -40.28
C THR A 669 23.65 13.06 -38.88
N ILE A 670 22.67 12.54 -38.12
CA ILE A 670 22.87 11.91 -36.80
C ILE A 670 23.95 10.82 -36.86
N LEU A 671 23.87 9.91 -37.84
CA LEU A 671 24.83 8.81 -38.01
C LEU A 671 26.25 9.28 -38.37
N ARG A 672 26.39 10.46 -38.98
CA ARG A 672 27.66 11.06 -39.42
C ARG A 672 28.30 11.93 -38.34
N THR A 673 27.52 12.71 -37.58
CA THR A 673 28.02 13.72 -36.63
C THR A 673 27.89 13.29 -35.16
N GLY A 674 27.04 12.30 -34.85
CA GLY A 674 26.64 11.99 -33.47
C GLY A 674 25.70 13.02 -32.84
N LYS A 675 25.20 14.00 -33.60
CA LYS A 675 24.29 15.06 -33.15
C LYS A 675 23.05 15.15 -34.03
N ASP A 676 21.91 15.43 -33.41
CA ASP A 676 20.65 15.65 -34.11
C ASP A 676 20.50 17.13 -34.52
N PRO A 677 20.36 17.46 -35.82
CA PRO A 677 20.24 18.85 -36.29
C PRO A 677 18.92 19.53 -35.91
N GLU A 678 17.92 18.80 -35.40
CA GLU A 678 16.66 19.38 -34.91
C GLU A 678 16.58 19.46 -33.39
N ASP A 679 17.62 19.04 -32.66
CA ASP A 679 17.63 19.14 -31.20
C ASP A 679 17.84 20.59 -30.76
N LYS A 680 16.74 21.19 -30.26
CA LYS A 680 16.72 22.55 -29.70
C LYS A 680 17.12 22.57 -28.22
N THR A 681 17.35 21.42 -27.58
CA THR A 681 17.83 21.37 -26.20
C THR A 681 19.35 21.62 -26.18
N PRO A 682 19.85 22.52 -25.32
CA PRO A 682 21.28 22.79 -25.27
C PRO A 682 22.00 21.66 -24.53
N SER A 683 23.01 21.04 -25.15
CA SER A 683 23.85 20.06 -24.46
C SER A 683 24.67 20.73 -23.34
N PRO A 684 25.20 19.98 -22.35
CA PRO A 684 26.09 20.55 -21.33
C PRO A 684 27.32 21.24 -21.93
N GLU A 685 27.79 20.78 -23.10
CA GLU A 685 28.93 21.33 -23.82
C GLU A 685 28.55 22.57 -24.64
N SER A 686 27.39 22.60 -25.29
CA SER A 686 26.93 23.81 -26.00
C SER A 686 26.60 24.92 -25.01
N THR A 687 25.95 24.58 -23.89
CA THR A 687 25.71 25.49 -22.76
C THR A 687 27.02 26.13 -22.30
N LYS A 688 28.04 25.34 -21.94
CA LYS A 688 29.36 25.86 -21.53
C LYS A 688 30.05 26.71 -22.60
N ALA A 689 29.90 26.36 -23.88
CA ALA A 689 30.45 27.15 -24.98
C ALA A 689 29.79 28.54 -25.08
N TYR A 690 28.47 28.62 -24.91
CA TYR A 690 27.74 29.89 -24.94
C TYR A 690 27.81 30.67 -23.61
N GLU A 691 27.95 30.01 -22.46
CA GLU A 691 28.32 30.62 -21.17
C GLU A 691 29.68 31.34 -21.30
N ALA A 692 30.71 30.66 -21.85
CA ALA A 692 32.01 31.29 -22.07
C ALA A 692 31.96 32.47 -23.06
N VAL A 693 31.04 32.47 -24.03
CA VAL A 693 30.78 33.62 -24.91
C VAL A 693 30.13 34.77 -24.12
N TYR A 694 29.13 34.46 -23.29
CA TYR A 694 28.43 35.41 -22.42
C TYR A 694 29.38 36.08 -21.41
N ASP A 695 30.25 35.30 -20.78
CA ASP A 695 31.30 35.80 -19.89
C ASP A 695 32.25 36.75 -20.63
N MET A 696 32.66 36.42 -21.86
CA MET A 696 33.47 37.35 -22.68
C MET A 696 32.73 38.63 -23.07
N PHE A 697 31.40 38.62 -23.20
CA PHE A 697 30.60 39.86 -23.36
C PHE A 697 30.60 40.70 -22.07
N ILE A 698 30.51 40.09 -20.89
CA ILE A 698 30.56 40.79 -19.59
C ILE A 698 31.97 41.32 -19.27
N GLU A 699 33.02 40.54 -19.53
CA GLU A 699 34.43 40.91 -19.35
C GLU A 699 34.89 42.03 -20.30
N GLY A 700 34.10 42.38 -21.32
CA GLY A 700 34.42 43.43 -22.26
C GLY A 700 35.26 42.98 -23.48
N ARG A 701 35.30 41.68 -23.77
CA ARG A 701 36.22 41.04 -24.75
C ARG A 701 35.54 40.76 -26.09
N PHE A 702 34.79 41.73 -26.61
CA PHE A 702 33.84 41.58 -27.72
C PHE A 702 34.38 40.90 -28.97
N ALA A 703 35.58 41.25 -29.44
CA ALA A 703 36.18 40.59 -30.63
C ALA A 703 36.49 39.10 -30.41
N ALA A 704 36.77 38.69 -29.17
CA ALA A 704 36.89 37.27 -28.80
C ALA A 704 35.52 36.61 -28.64
N ALA A 705 34.55 37.31 -28.04
CA ALA A 705 33.18 36.84 -27.89
C ALA A 705 32.51 36.56 -29.25
N GLU A 706 32.65 37.46 -30.23
CA GLU A 706 32.10 37.31 -31.58
C GLU A 706 32.75 36.14 -32.35
N ALA A 707 34.08 36.01 -32.25
CA ALA A 707 34.81 34.89 -32.86
C ALA A 707 34.46 33.53 -32.21
N ALA A 708 34.22 33.52 -30.89
CA ALA A 708 33.76 32.35 -30.15
C ALA A 708 32.30 32.00 -30.47
N LYS A 709 31.41 33.00 -30.57
CA LYS A 709 30.00 32.88 -31.01
C LYS A 709 29.93 32.20 -32.38
N LYS A 710 30.59 32.76 -33.40
CA LYS A 710 30.67 32.19 -34.75
C LYS A 710 31.21 30.75 -34.79
N ARG A 711 32.17 30.41 -33.91
CA ARG A 711 32.68 29.04 -33.78
C ARG A 711 31.67 28.10 -33.09
N ALA A 712 30.98 28.55 -32.04
CA ALA A 712 29.94 27.78 -31.39
C ALA A 712 28.77 27.50 -32.34
N ASP A 713 28.27 28.53 -33.03
CA ASP A 713 27.19 28.43 -34.00
C ASP A 713 27.52 27.42 -35.12
N SER A 714 28.76 27.40 -35.60
CA SER A 714 29.24 26.43 -36.59
C SER A 714 29.39 24.98 -36.07
N ILE A 715 29.53 24.77 -34.76
CA ILE A 715 29.80 23.45 -34.13
C ILE A 715 28.56 22.82 -33.50
N TYR A 716 27.63 23.65 -33.03
CA TYR A 716 26.40 23.24 -32.34
C TYR A 716 25.15 23.49 -33.17
N GLN A 717 25.09 24.57 -33.97
CA GLN A 717 23.93 24.97 -34.78
C GLN A 717 22.64 25.19 -33.95
N THR A 718 22.75 25.31 -32.62
CA THR A 718 21.65 25.45 -31.67
C THR A 718 21.31 26.93 -31.42
N ASN A 719 20.19 27.40 -31.97
CA ASN A 719 19.74 28.80 -31.78
C ASN A 719 19.22 29.14 -30.36
N TYR A 720 19.29 28.22 -29.39
CA TYR A 720 18.68 28.37 -28.05
C TYR A 720 19.20 29.56 -27.24
N TRP A 721 20.51 29.83 -27.30
CA TRP A 721 21.17 30.91 -26.55
C TRP A 721 21.31 32.23 -27.34
N ASN A 722 20.96 32.24 -28.63
CA ASN A 722 21.11 33.41 -29.49
C ASN A 722 20.33 34.66 -28.99
N PRO A 723 19.08 34.57 -28.51
CA PRO A 723 18.35 35.73 -27.98
C PRO A 723 19.06 36.41 -26.80
N GLN A 724 19.57 35.61 -25.86
CA GLN A 724 20.27 36.06 -24.66
C GLN A 724 21.61 36.73 -25.03
N LEU A 725 22.30 36.18 -26.03
CA LEU A 725 23.56 36.72 -26.53
C LEU A 725 23.37 38.03 -27.31
N LEU A 726 22.37 38.12 -28.20
CA LEU A 726 22.01 39.38 -28.85
C LEU A 726 21.57 40.46 -27.85
N PHE A 727 20.91 40.07 -26.75
CA PHE A 727 20.51 41.01 -25.71
C PHE A 727 21.70 41.56 -24.90
N ILE A 728 22.64 40.73 -24.45
CA ILE A 728 23.83 41.25 -23.75
C ILE A 728 24.77 42.04 -24.68
N GLU A 729 24.83 41.66 -25.95
CA GLU A 729 25.54 42.36 -27.02
C GLU A 729 24.99 43.78 -27.21
N SER A 730 23.66 43.98 -27.25
CA SER A 730 23.07 45.32 -27.32
C SER A 730 23.30 46.16 -26.05
N VAL A 731 23.21 45.56 -24.85
CA VAL A 731 23.43 46.24 -23.55
C VAL A 731 24.83 46.87 -23.46
N TYR A 732 25.84 46.27 -24.09
CA TYR A 732 27.16 46.89 -24.23
C TYR A 732 27.14 48.17 -25.06
N PHE A 733 26.47 48.19 -26.21
CA PHE A 733 26.36 49.40 -27.03
C PHE A 733 25.59 50.53 -26.30
N ILE A 734 24.56 50.19 -25.53
CA ILE A 734 23.84 51.15 -24.65
C ILE A 734 24.78 51.81 -23.64
N LYS A 735 25.67 51.02 -23.02
CA LYS A 735 26.67 51.49 -22.05
C LYS A 735 27.68 52.47 -22.68
N LYS A 736 27.93 52.37 -23.99
CA LYS A 736 28.79 53.29 -24.76
C LYS A 736 28.05 54.53 -25.29
N ARG A 737 26.71 54.58 -25.18
CA ARG A 737 25.82 55.52 -25.91
C ARG A 737 25.82 55.32 -27.44
N GLU A 738 26.14 54.12 -27.90
CA GLU A 738 26.03 53.69 -29.30
C GLU A 738 24.59 53.17 -29.57
N ASP A 739 23.60 53.99 -29.20
CA ASP A 739 22.21 53.53 -28.95
C ASP A 739 21.47 53.08 -30.22
N ASN A 740 21.79 53.65 -31.39
CA ASN A 740 21.27 53.19 -32.68
C ASN A 740 21.68 51.73 -32.95
N THR A 741 22.96 51.40 -32.71
CA THR A 741 23.49 50.04 -32.90
C THR A 741 22.88 49.06 -31.90
N ALA A 742 22.61 49.50 -30.66
CA ALA A 742 21.85 48.70 -29.70
C ALA A 742 20.41 48.41 -30.20
N ILE A 743 19.72 49.42 -30.74
CA ILE A 743 18.37 49.30 -31.29
C ILE A 743 18.34 48.34 -32.49
N ASP A 744 19.31 48.40 -33.41
CA ASP A 744 19.40 47.49 -34.56
C ASP A 744 19.60 46.02 -34.14
N ILE A 745 20.40 45.78 -33.10
CA ILE A 745 20.64 44.45 -32.55
C ILE A 745 19.38 43.92 -31.82
N LEU A 746 18.68 44.78 -31.07
CA LEU A 746 17.42 44.43 -30.40
C LEU A 746 16.29 44.16 -31.42
N ASN A 747 16.20 44.93 -32.50
CA ASN A 747 15.30 44.66 -33.63
C ASN A 747 15.63 43.32 -34.32
N THR A 748 16.92 43.00 -34.46
CA THR A 748 17.39 41.73 -35.02
C THR A 748 16.98 40.54 -34.14
N LEU A 749 17.14 40.66 -32.82
CA LEU A 749 16.65 39.69 -31.82
C LEU A 749 15.14 39.45 -31.98
N ILE A 750 14.33 40.52 -31.97
CA ILE A 750 12.87 40.42 -32.10
C ILE A 750 12.47 39.74 -33.41
N LYS A 751 13.13 40.08 -34.52
CA LYS A 751 12.86 39.51 -35.85
C LYS A 751 13.26 38.04 -36.00
N GLN A 752 14.32 37.60 -35.32
CA GLN A 752 14.79 36.21 -35.38
C GLN A 752 14.08 35.30 -34.36
N ASN A 753 13.64 35.85 -33.23
CA ASN A 753 13.16 35.07 -32.08
C ASN A 753 11.92 35.73 -31.41
N PRO A 754 10.80 35.92 -32.14
CA PRO A 754 9.64 36.69 -31.64
C PRO A 754 8.94 36.06 -30.43
N GLU A 755 8.98 34.73 -30.29
CA GLU A 755 8.37 34.00 -29.16
C GLU A 755 9.28 33.90 -27.92
N ALA A 756 10.50 34.46 -27.97
CA ALA A 756 11.43 34.36 -26.84
C ALA A 756 11.01 35.27 -25.67
N PRO A 757 11.03 34.80 -24.40
CA PRO A 757 10.71 35.63 -23.20
C PRO A 757 11.60 36.86 -22.96
N ILE A 758 12.57 37.11 -23.83
CA ILE A 758 13.45 38.29 -23.83
C ILE A 758 13.11 39.29 -24.95
N ALA A 759 12.25 38.93 -25.91
CA ALA A 759 11.79 39.82 -26.98
C ALA A 759 10.93 40.97 -26.45
N GLU A 760 10.04 40.72 -25.48
CA GLU A 760 9.29 41.77 -24.76
C GLU A 760 10.24 42.76 -24.07
N LYS A 761 11.28 42.25 -23.40
CA LYS A 761 12.32 43.07 -22.77
C LYS A 761 13.12 43.87 -23.80
N ALA A 762 13.35 43.32 -24.99
CA ALA A 762 13.99 44.02 -26.09
C ALA A 762 13.11 45.16 -26.65
N MET A 763 11.80 44.95 -26.80
CA MET A 763 10.86 45.99 -27.23
C MET A 763 10.84 47.17 -26.24
N ASN A 764 10.68 46.88 -24.94
CA ASN A 764 10.68 47.90 -23.89
C ASN A 764 12.01 48.66 -23.83
N LEU A 765 13.14 47.97 -24.08
CA LEU A 765 14.47 48.59 -24.10
C LEU A 765 14.65 49.50 -25.33
N ILE A 766 14.12 49.14 -26.51
CA ILE A 766 14.10 50.03 -27.69
C ILE A 766 13.31 51.30 -27.40
N GLU A 767 12.14 51.22 -26.75
CA GLU A 767 11.34 52.40 -26.40
C GLU A 767 12.08 53.34 -25.44
N VAL A 768 12.73 52.79 -24.41
CA VAL A 768 13.55 53.56 -23.45
C VAL A 768 14.74 54.23 -24.14
N LEU A 769 15.43 53.54 -25.07
CA LEU A 769 16.53 54.13 -25.83
C LEU A 769 16.05 55.24 -26.77
N GLY A 770 14.92 55.03 -27.45
CA GLY A 770 14.30 56.03 -28.32
C GLY A 770 13.91 57.34 -27.61
N ARG A 771 13.65 57.28 -26.30
CA ARG A 771 13.38 58.47 -25.45
C ARG A 771 14.54 58.87 -24.53
N ARG A 772 15.73 58.25 -24.66
CA ARG A 772 16.85 58.43 -23.70
C ARG A 772 17.19 59.88 -23.41
N ALA A 773 17.23 60.74 -24.43
CA ALA A 773 17.54 62.16 -24.26
C ALA A 773 16.48 62.88 -23.41
N GLN A 774 15.19 62.61 -23.66
CA GLN A 774 14.07 63.17 -22.90
C GLN A 774 14.10 62.67 -21.45
N ILE A 775 14.32 61.38 -21.24
CA ILE A 775 14.41 60.76 -19.90
C ILE A 775 15.61 61.32 -19.12
N GLU A 776 16.79 61.45 -19.75
CA GLU A 776 17.97 62.07 -19.11
C GLU A 776 17.77 63.57 -18.83
N GLU A 777 16.90 64.27 -19.55
CA GLU A 777 16.56 65.68 -19.32
C GLU A 777 15.48 65.87 -18.23
N GLU A 778 14.44 65.04 -18.23
CA GLU A 778 13.43 64.96 -17.16
C GLU A 778 14.11 64.64 -15.81
N LEU A 779 15.00 63.65 -15.77
CA LEU A 779 15.78 63.30 -14.58
C LEU A 779 16.76 64.40 -14.13
N ARG A 780 17.22 65.27 -15.03
CA ARG A 780 18.04 66.45 -14.68
C ARG A 780 17.21 67.61 -14.13
N ASN A 781 15.97 67.74 -14.58
CA ASN A 781 15.07 68.82 -14.19
C ASN A 781 14.24 68.48 -12.93
N LEU A 782 14.25 67.21 -12.49
CA LEU A 782 13.54 66.74 -11.31
C LEU A 782 14.15 67.30 -10.01
N LYS A 783 13.52 68.33 -9.44
CA LYS A 783 13.83 68.80 -8.07
C LYS A 783 13.08 67.93 -7.05
N LEU A 784 13.83 67.29 -6.17
CA LEU A 784 13.31 66.50 -5.05
C LEU A 784 13.35 67.33 -3.76
N ASP A 785 12.29 67.25 -2.96
CA ASP A 785 12.33 67.68 -1.56
C ASP A 785 13.24 66.73 -0.75
N PRO A 786 13.92 67.22 0.31
CA PRO A 786 14.93 66.45 1.02
C PRO A 786 14.32 65.38 1.94
N ILE A 787 14.19 64.16 1.42
CA ILE A 787 14.21 62.94 2.25
C ILE A 787 15.66 62.45 2.34
N THR A 788 16.06 61.98 3.52
CA THR A 788 17.44 61.72 3.93
C THR A 788 18.20 60.79 2.98
N GLU A 789 19.46 61.13 2.69
CA GLU A 789 20.33 60.30 1.85
C GLU A 789 20.84 59.04 2.58
N GLU A 790 20.66 57.88 1.97
CA GLU A 790 21.75 56.90 1.85
C GLU A 790 21.98 56.63 0.35
N LYS A 791 23.19 56.97 -0.15
CA LYS A 791 23.52 56.87 -1.59
C LYS A 791 24.16 55.53 -1.93
N PRO A 792 23.70 54.83 -2.98
CA PRO A 792 24.41 53.69 -3.54
C PRO A 792 25.58 54.14 -4.43
N ALA A 793 26.72 53.43 -4.34
CA ALA A 793 27.83 53.50 -5.29
C ALA A 793 28.24 52.04 -5.64
N VAL A 794 27.85 51.52 -6.81
CA VAL A 794 28.62 51.57 -8.06
C VAL A 794 29.95 50.80 -7.96
N VAL A 795 29.98 49.63 -8.61
CA VAL A 795 31.16 48.78 -8.74
C VAL A 795 31.96 49.13 -9.99
N ALA A 796 33.27 49.34 -9.83
CA ALA A 796 34.24 49.40 -10.92
C ALA A 796 35.48 48.57 -10.55
N ALA A 797 36.19 48.06 -11.57
CA ALA A 797 37.28 47.09 -11.44
C ALA A 797 38.68 47.80 -11.35
N PRO A 798 39.85 47.11 -11.37
CA PRO A 798 40.64 46.99 -10.15
C PRO A 798 42.13 47.41 -10.27
N VAL A 799 42.89 47.17 -9.17
CA VAL A 799 44.37 46.95 -9.09
C VAL A 799 45.28 48.13 -8.66
N LYS A 800 46.02 47.89 -7.56
CA LYS A 800 47.30 48.49 -7.07
C LYS A 800 47.38 49.99 -6.70
N LYS A 801 47.81 50.25 -5.45
CA LYS A 801 49.23 50.57 -5.13
C LYS A 801 49.54 50.39 -3.63
N GLU A 802 50.83 50.46 -3.27
CA GLU A 802 51.39 50.11 -1.95
C GLU A 802 51.81 51.35 -1.13
N THR A 803 52.00 51.16 0.18
CA THR A 803 52.80 52.01 1.12
C THR A 803 52.29 53.44 1.42
N PRO A 804 52.66 54.08 2.56
CA PRO A 804 53.79 53.77 3.46
C PRO A 804 53.50 53.64 4.99
N LYS A 805 54.51 53.10 5.70
CA LYS A 805 54.85 53.33 7.14
C LYS A 805 55.91 54.46 7.16
N PRO A 806 56.06 55.34 8.18
CA PRO A 806 56.28 55.03 9.60
C PRO A 806 55.40 55.92 10.53
N GLU A 807 55.59 56.15 11.84
CA GLU A 807 56.66 55.84 12.82
C GLU A 807 56.09 55.76 14.28
N GLU A 808 56.91 55.36 15.27
CA GLU A 808 56.55 55.34 16.72
C GLU A 808 56.90 56.67 17.43
N PRO A 809 56.45 56.89 18.69
CA PRO A 809 57.40 56.64 19.81
C PRO A 809 56.83 56.25 21.21
N LYS A 810 57.50 55.26 21.85
CA LYS A 810 58.02 55.19 23.26
C LYS A 810 57.10 55.46 24.49
N LYS A 811 56.95 54.47 25.42
CA LYS A 811 57.59 54.28 26.78
C LYS A 811 56.90 55.07 27.93
N GLU A 812 56.93 54.71 29.23
CA GLU A 812 57.65 53.74 30.09
C GLU A 812 56.65 53.13 31.14
N GLU A 813 56.64 51.84 31.54
CA GLU A 813 57.38 51.13 32.64
C GLU A 813 56.99 51.48 34.12
N PRO A 814 57.16 50.59 35.15
CA PRO A 814 57.12 49.10 35.16
C PRO A 814 56.53 48.38 36.43
N ALA A 815 56.14 47.09 36.28
CA ALA A 815 56.20 45.96 37.28
C ALA A 815 55.38 46.03 38.62
N PRO A 816 55.29 44.94 39.45
CA PRO A 816 55.70 43.51 39.32
C PRO A 816 54.51 42.47 39.32
N VAL A 817 54.56 41.31 38.63
CA VAL A 817 55.15 39.97 38.97
C VAL A 817 54.40 39.23 40.11
N VAL A 818 53.88 37.98 39.98
CA VAL A 818 54.56 36.64 39.88
C VAL A 818 53.72 35.67 38.97
N LYS A 819 54.12 35.37 37.72
CA LYS A 819 54.97 34.26 37.19
C LYS A 819 54.28 32.93 36.81
N THR A 820 54.30 32.66 35.50
CA THR A 820 54.26 31.35 34.80
C THR A 820 55.58 30.56 35.00
N PRO A 821 55.75 29.33 34.45
CA PRO A 821 56.46 29.25 33.16
C PRO A 821 56.02 28.16 32.15
N GLU A 822 56.08 28.58 30.88
CA GLU A 822 56.20 27.83 29.61
C GLU A 822 57.72 27.58 29.30
N PRO A 823 58.22 27.18 28.08
CA PRO A 823 57.67 26.44 26.93
C PRO A 823 58.67 25.34 26.37
N GLN A 824 58.63 25.06 25.06
CA GLN A 824 59.47 24.18 24.20
C GLN A 824 60.83 24.85 23.79
N PRO A 825 61.60 24.54 22.70
CA PRO A 825 61.64 23.40 21.71
C PRO A 825 63.09 22.94 21.31
N LYS A 826 63.24 22.09 20.25
CA LYS A 826 64.31 22.19 19.20
C LYS A 826 64.15 21.22 17.98
N LYS A 827 64.93 21.44 16.90
CA LYS A 827 64.88 20.78 15.56
C LYS A 827 66.16 19.97 15.20
N ALA A 828 66.07 19.02 14.25
CA ALA A 828 67.12 18.65 13.26
C ALA A 828 66.57 17.75 12.11
N GLU A 829 67.32 17.60 11.00
CA GLU A 829 67.05 16.80 9.76
C GLU A 829 68.39 16.15 9.26
N PRO A 830 68.52 15.48 8.08
CA PRO A 830 67.82 14.32 7.47
C PRO A 830 68.84 13.13 7.27
N PRO A 831 69.22 12.55 6.10
CA PRO A 831 68.52 12.03 4.87
C PRO A 831 68.90 10.57 4.42
N VAL A 832 68.33 10.07 3.29
CA VAL A 832 68.68 8.84 2.49
C VAL A 832 68.56 7.47 3.24
N VAL A 833 68.66 6.21 2.73
CA VAL A 833 68.94 5.44 1.46
C VAL A 833 67.96 4.21 1.45
N LYS A 834 67.35 3.58 0.43
CA LYS A 834 67.35 3.47 -1.07
C LYS A 834 68.09 2.26 -1.70
N GLN A 835 67.40 1.12 -1.95
CA GLN A 835 67.59 0.07 -3.00
C GLN A 835 66.32 -0.86 -2.99
N GLU A 836 65.63 -1.18 -4.10
CA GLU A 836 65.87 -2.20 -5.16
C GLU A 836 65.60 -3.67 -4.69
N GLU A 837 64.91 -4.58 -5.41
CA GLU A 837 64.30 -4.57 -6.76
C GLU A 837 63.10 -5.57 -6.93
N LYS A 838 62.62 -5.78 -8.17
CA LYS A 838 61.59 -6.79 -8.62
C LYS A 838 62.28 -8.09 -9.13
N PRO A 839 61.62 -9.19 -9.61
CA PRO A 839 60.26 -9.35 -10.18
C PRO A 839 59.50 -10.66 -9.78
N ALA A 840 58.51 -11.05 -10.60
CA ALA A 840 57.78 -12.36 -10.64
C ALA A 840 57.96 -12.96 -12.07
N PRO A 841 57.20 -13.98 -12.59
CA PRO A 841 56.21 -14.93 -12.04
C PRO A 841 56.44 -16.42 -12.50
N ALA A 842 55.46 -17.34 -12.36
CA ALA A 842 55.02 -18.38 -13.34
C ALA A 842 54.30 -19.62 -12.71
N VAL A 843 53.84 -20.57 -13.57
CA VAL A 843 52.89 -21.69 -13.31
C VAL A 843 53.40 -22.99 -13.98
N VAL A 844 53.01 -24.22 -13.54
CA VAL A 844 52.72 -25.44 -14.39
C VAL A 844 52.40 -26.77 -13.62
N GLN A 845 51.20 -27.33 -13.87
CA GLN A 845 50.76 -28.75 -14.07
C GLN A 845 51.01 -29.93 -13.06
N THR A 846 50.50 -31.12 -13.45
CA THR A 846 50.21 -32.40 -12.73
C THR A 846 51.18 -33.55 -13.16
N PRO A 847 51.07 -34.91 -12.89
CA PRO A 847 49.97 -35.80 -12.43
C PRO A 847 50.33 -36.96 -11.40
N PRO A 848 49.41 -37.91 -11.07
CA PRO A 848 49.58 -38.95 -10.00
C PRO A 848 49.36 -40.44 -10.40
N PRO A 849 49.86 -41.46 -9.64
CA PRO A 849 49.49 -42.88 -9.84
C PRO A 849 49.17 -43.77 -8.59
N VAL A 850 47.88 -43.99 -8.32
CA VAL A 850 47.16 -45.30 -8.10
C VAL A 850 47.55 -46.35 -7.02
N ALA A 851 46.54 -46.70 -6.18
CA ALA A 851 46.23 -48.03 -5.56
C ALA A 851 44.83 -48.02 -4.89
N LYS A 852 44.05 -49.10 -4.63
CA LYS A 852 43.79 -50.41 -5.30
C LYS A 852 42.39 -50.97 -4.86
N VAL A 853 42.01 -52.22 -5.19
CA VAL A 853 40.62 -52.80 -5.22
C VAL A 853 40.64 -54.31 -4.84
N PRO A 854 39.66 -54.93 -4.09
CA PRO A 854 38.39 -55.54 -4.61
C PRO A 854 37.19 -55.67 -3.59
N GLU A 855 36.01 -56.27 -3.91
CA GLU A 855 35.08 -56.16 -5.07
C GLU A 855 33.65 -56.73 -4.73
N LYS A 856 32.62 -56.26 -5.48
CA LYS A 856 31.15 -56.54 -5.58
C LYS A 856 30.55 -57.91 -5.14
N ALA A 857 29.24 -57.92 -4.80
CA ALA A 857 28.16 -58.60 -5.57
C ALA A 857 26.70 -58.42 -5.03
N ALA A 858 25.70 -58.67 -5.89
CA ALA A 858 24.24 -58.86 -5.68
C ALA A 858 23.75 -59.91 -6.75
N PRO A 859 22.45 -60.19 -7.10
CA PRO A 859 21.12 -59.66 -6.69
C PRO A 859 19.95 -60.75 -6.62
N VAL A 860 18.65 -60.34 -6.76
CA VAL A 860 17.47 -61.09 -7.36
C VAL A 860 16.33 -61.75 -6.49
N GLN A 861 15.12 -61.10 -6.51
CA GLN A 861 13.69 -61.58 -6.67
C GLN A 861 12.90 -62.60 -5.76
N LYS A 862 11.76 -62.12 -5.16
CA LYS A 862 10.30 -62.53 -5.27
C LYS A 862 9.81 -64.02 -5.03
N PRO A 863 8.47 -64.38 -5.00
CA PRO A 863 7.16 -63.65 -4.85
C PRO A 863 6.04 -64.36 -3.98
N VAL A 864 4.76 -63.86 -4.02
CA VAL A 864 3.39 -64.47 -3.72
C VAL A 864 3.01 -65.03 -2.31
N GLU A 865 1.75 -65.21 -1.83
CA GLU A 865 0.34 -64.86 -2.24
C GLU A 865 -0.66 -64.75 -1.03
N GLN A 866 -1.96 -64.52 -1.29
CA GLN A 866 -3.18 -64.49 -0.42
C GLN A 866 -3.86 -65.90 -0.31
N PRO A 867 -5.00 -66.21 0.43
CA PRO A 867 -6.24 -65.40 0.62
C PRO A 867 -7.16 -65.63 1.88
N LYS A 868 -8.37 -65.05 1.78
CA LYS A 868 -9.62 -64.97 2.61
C LYS A 868 -10.26 -66.32 3.05
N PRO A 869 -11.13 -66.38 4.10
CA PRO A 869 -12.53 -65.83 4.06
C PRO A 869 -13.20 -65.30 5.36
N THR A 870 -14.35 -64.65 5.16
CA THR A 870 -15.42 -64.21 6.13
C THR A 870 -16.39 -65.39 6.47
N PRO A 871 -17.40 -65.34 7.41
CA PRO A 871 -18.39 -64.23 7.65
C PRO A 871 -19.06 -64.06 9.07
N VAL A 872 -20.10 -63.20 9.12
CA VAL A 872 -21.26 -63.06 10.08
C VAL A 872 -21.13 -62.17 11.36
N LYS A 873 -22.27 -61.54 11.73
CA LYS A 873 -22.65 -60.66 12.87
C LYS A 873 -23.29 -61.51 14.03
N PRO A 874 -23.83 -61.00 15.18
CA PRO A 874 -23.95 -59.61 15.68
C PRO A 874 -23.57 -59.34 17.16
N GLU A 875 -23.56 -58.04 17.51
CA GLU A 875 -23.94 -57.38 18.79
C GLU A 875 -23.68 -58.04 20.16
N GLU A 876 -22.84 -57.38 20.98
CA GLU A 876 -23.24 -56.85 22.30
C GLU A 876 -22.28 -55.72 22.77
N GLN A 877 -22.67 -54.93 23.78
CA GLN A 877 -21.79 -53.95 24.47
C GLN A 877 -21.16 -54.64 25.71
N PRO A 878 -20.01 -54.21 26.29
CA PRO A 878 -20.05 -53.05 27.21
C PRO A 878 -18.69 -52.32 27.49
N VAL A 879 -18.73 -51.34 28.42
CA VAL A 879 -17.65 -50.69 29.22
C VAL A 879 -16.31 -50.33 28.54
N VAL A 880 -16.00 -49.02 28.49
CA VAL A 880 -14.64 -48.50 28.23
C VAL A 880 -13.81 -48.45 29.52
N VAL A 881 -12.65 -49.11 29.52
CA VAL A 881 -11.59 -48.97 30.55
C VAL A 881 -10.47 -48.08 30.00
N LYS A 882 -9.89 -47.21 30.83
CA LYS A 882 -8.71 -46.39 30.46
C LYS A 882 -7.40 -47.17 30.66
N PRO A 883 -6.47 -47.15 29.67
CA PRO A 883 -5.06 -47.40 29.91
C PRO A 883 -4.19 -46.11 29.86
N ALA A 884 -2.96 -46.26 30.34
CA ALA A 884 -1.98 -45.23 30.70
C ALA A 884 -1.60 -44.16 29.63
N VAL A 885 -1.11 -43.02 30.11
CA VAL A 885 -0.24 -42.08 29.39
C VAL A 885 1.20 -42.29 29.89
N GLN A 886 2.18 -42.16 29.00
CA GLN A 886 3.60 -42.39 29.28
C GLN A 886 4.34 -41.06 29.49
N GLU A 887 5.06 -40.91 30.60
CA GLU A 887 5.84 -39.69 30.89
C GLU A 887 7.13 -39.60 30.06
N LEU A 888 7.46 -38.37 29.63
CA LEU A 888 8.75 -38.00 29.04
C LEU A 888 9.51 -37.09 30.00
N GLN A 889 10.68 -37.54 30.46
CA GLN A 889 11.50 -36.79 31.42
C GLN A 889 12.39 -35.75 30.72
N LEU A 890 12.53 -34.58 31.34
CA LEU A 890 13.41 -33.49 30.90
C LEU A 890 14.81 -33.62 31.55
N PRO A 891 15.91 -33.38 30.82
CA PRO A 891 17.26 -33.40 31.39
C PRO A 891 17.50 -32.15 32.27
N SER A 892 18.23 -32.34 33.37
CA SER A 892 18.50 -31.29 34.35
C SER A 892 19.89 -30.65 34.15
N VAL A 893 19.92 -29.31 34.16
CA VAL A 893 21.15 -28.51 34.10
C VAL A 893 21.47 -27.96 35.49
N LYS A 894 22.73 -28.14 35.94
CA LYS A 894 23.20 -27.68 37.25
C LYS A 894 23.46 -26.16 37.23
N ARG A 895 23.37 -25.53 38.41
CA ARG A 895 23.83 -24.16 38.66
C ARG A 895 25.18 -24.22 39.35
N ASP A 896 26.16 -23.46 38.85
CA ASP A 896 27.35 -23.07 39.61
C ASP A 896 27.20 -21.62 40.10
N THR A 897 27.85 -21.28 41.22
CA THR A 897 27.59 -20.04 41.96
C THR A 897 28.85 -19.42 42.57
N THR A 898 29.22 -18.22 42.10
CA THR A 898 30.14 -17.26 42.74
C THR A 898 29.94 -15.88 42.09
N GLN A 899 30.14 -14.72 42.72
CA GLN A 899 29.96 -14.25 44.11
C GLN A 899 30.27 -12.73 44.09
N ALA A 900 30.14 -12.04 45.24
CA ALA A 900 30.49 -10.61 45.47
C ALA A 900 29.59 -9.56 44.76
N GLN A 901 29.31 -8.38 45.33
CA GLN A 901 29.49 -7.92 46.72
C GLN A 901 28.43 -6.86 47.09
N GLN A 902 28.30 -6.52 48.38
CA GLN A 902 27.33 -5.55 48.92
C GLN A 902 28.02 -4.40 49.69
N ALA A 903 27.20 -3.43 50.10
CA ALA A 903 27.51 -2.27 50.95
C ALA A 903 28.15 -1.07 50.20
N GLU A 904 27.96 0.19 50.63
CA GLU A 904 27.25 0.70 51.82
C GLU A 904 26.77 2.16 51.61
N LEU A 905 25.79 2.62 52.41
CA LEU A 905 25.68 4.00 52.93
C LEU A 905 24.49 4.15 53.89
N LYS A 906 24.65 4.97 54.95
CA LYS A 906 23.63 5.28 55.98
C LYS A 906 23.82 6.70 56.54
N ASP A 907 22.71 7.26 57.04
CA ASP A 907 22.58 8.47 57.89
C ASP A 907 23.08 9.79 57.23
N VAL A 908 22.53 10.99 57.50
CA VAL A 908 21.99 11.59 58.74
C VAL A 908 20.69 12.38 58.49
N ALA A 909 19.94 12.70 59.56
CA ALA A 909 18.51 13.08 59.56
C ALA A 909 18.13 14.57 59.85
N LYS A 910 16.80 14.84 59.82
CA LYS A 910 16.01 15.96 60.42
C LYS A 910 16.00 17.31 59.67
N LYS A 911 14.85 17.91 59.28
CA LYS A 911 13.71 18.33 60.15
C LYS A 911 12.41 18.66 59.37
N GLY A 912 11.25 18.31 59.96
CA GLY A 912 9.96 19.07 59.91
C GLY A 912 9.14 19.07 58.60
N LYS A 913 7.81 19.21 58.63
CA LYS A 913 6.84 19.31 59.76
C LYS A 913 5.44 18.83 59.30
N GLU A 914 4.47 18.67 60.22
CA GLU A 914 3.06 18.33 59.95
C GLU A 914 2.37 19.40 59.04
N THR A 915 1.26 19.17 58.32
CA THR A 915 -0.06 18.61 58.75
C THR A 915 -0.91 18.09 57.57
N ALA A 916 -2.00 17.36 57.84
CA ALA A 916 -2.91 16.80 56.83
C ALA A 916 -4.27 17.54 56.71
N LYS A 917 -4.94 17.44 55.54
CA LYS A 917 -6.42 17.28 55.41
C LYS A 917 -6.85 16.94 53.97
N VAL A 918 -8.05 16.38 53.82
CA VAL A 918 -8.68 15.94 52.56
C VAL A 918 -10.10 16.50 52.46
N SER A 919 -10.49 17.02 51.28
CA SER A 919 -11.87 17.25 50.79
C SER A 919 -11.79 17.63 49.29
N THR A 920 -12.60 17.26 48.29
CA THR A 920 -13.99 16.73 48.14
C THR A 920 -15.12 17.73 48.44
N THR A 921 -16.02 18.16 47.52
CA THR A 921 -16.11 17.99 46.05
C THR A 921 -16.87 19.19 45.41
N PRO A 922 -17.88 19.08 44.51
CA PRO A 922 -17.75 19.28 43.05
C PRO A 922 -18.58 20.48 42.47
N VAL A 923 -18.43 20.78 41.17
CA VAL A 923 -19.53 20.85 40.15
C VAL A 923 -19.04 21.39 38.77
N ALA A 924 -19.48 20.68 37.71
CA ALA A 924 -19.56 20.99 36.27
C ALA A 924 -18.80 22.17 35.61
N GLN A 925 -18.05 21.86 34.54
CA GLN A 925 -17.91 22.69 33.34
C GLN A 925 -17.95 21.82 32.06
N THR A 926 -18.40 22.40 30.95
CA THR A 926 -18.44 21.83 29.59
C THR A 926 -17.13 22.12 28.82
N PRO A 927 -16.86 21.52 27.64
CA PRO A 927 -15.48 21.32 27.15
C PRO A 927 -14.85 22.51 26.41
N VAL A 928 -13.50 22.63 26.50
CA VAL A 928 -12.52 22.89 25.40
C VAL A 928 -11.09 23.19 25.95
N SER A 929 -10.05 22.87 25.16
CA SER A 929 -8.65 23.36 25.18
C SER A 929 -7.55 22.66 26.02
N LEU A 930 -6.30 22.90 25.56
CA LEU A 930 -4.97 22.45 26.00
C LEU A 930 -4.32 23.54 26.92
N PRO A 931 -3.06 23.46 27.41
CA PRO A 931 -2.05 22.38 27.34
C PRO A 931 -1.36 22.07 28.70
N LYS A 932 -0.31 21.22 28.70
CA LYS A 932 0.79 21.28 29.68
C LYS A 932 1.92 22.14 29.12
N GLN A 933 1.97 23.43 29.50
CA GLN A 933 3.01 24.35 29.04
C GLN A 933 4.42 23.97 29.51
N ASN A 934 5.41 24.13 28.63
CA ASN A 934 6.83 24.19 28.97
C ASN A 934 7.50 25.25 28.09
N SER A 935 7.87 26.40 28.67
CA SER A 935 8.65 27.51 28.07
C SER A 935 8.16 28.12 26.73
N ALA A 936 8.01 29.45 26.70
CA ALA A 936 7.84 30.25 25.48
C ALA A 936 6.67 29.84 24.54
N GLY A 937 5.56 29.34 25.10
CA GLY A 937 4.32 29.04 24.37
C GLY A 937 4.22 27.62 23.80
N TYR A 938 5.36 26.93 23.64
CA TYR A 938 5.40 25.55 23.17
C TYR A 938 4.96 24.53 24.24
N SER A 939 4.70 23.29 23.83
CA SER A 939 4.28 22.20 24.72
C SER A 939 4.70 20.84 24.15
N PHE A 940 5.04 19.87 25.01
CA PHE A 940 5.56 18.56 24.57
C PHE A 940 4.42 17.54 24.41
N TYR A 941 4.29 16.97 23.20
CA TYR A 941 3.16 16.14 22.79
C TYR A 941 3.63 14.81 22.18
N PRO A 942 4.27 13.90 22.96
CA PRO A 942 5.00 12.76 22.41
C PRO A 942 4.17 11.83 21.52
N ASP A 943 2.88 11.68 21.84
CA ASP A 943 1.93 10.77 21.19
C ASP A 943 1.10 11.44 20.07
N LEU A 944 1.43 12.68 19.67
CA LEU A 944 0.81 13.37 18.53
C LEU A 944 1.70 13.31 17.28
N PRO A 945 1.12 13.52 16.08
CA PRO A 945 1.89 13.55 14.85
C PRO A 945 3.06 14.55 14.86
N HIS A 946 4.22 14.07 14.42
CA HIS A 946 5.45 14.85 14.32
C HIS A 946 5.99 14.85 12.89
N TYR A 947 6.62 15.95 12.49
CA TYR A 947 7.45 16.04 11.29
C TYR A 947 8.92 15.93 11.68
N ALA A 948 9.71 15.25 10.85
CA ALA A 948 11.15 15.48 10.80
C ALA A 948 11.41 16.71 9.94
N VAL A 949 12.33 17.59 10.34
CA VAL A 949 12.49 18.90 9.71
C VAL A 949 13.95 19.20 9.40
N VAL A 950 14.23 19.57 8.15
CA VAL A 950 15.51 20.18 7.76
C VAL A 950 15.31 21.68 7.66
N ILE A 951 15.87 22.41 8.61
CA ILE A 951 15.96 23.88 8.57
C ILE A 951 17.01 24.24 7.52
N LEU A 952 16.69 25.17 6.62
CA LEU A 952 17.58 25.73 5.61
C LEU A 952 17.76 27.23 5.88
N ASN A 953 18.97 27.66 6.25
CA ASN A 953 19.28 29.06 6.58
C ASN A 953 20.01 29.77 5.43
N LYS A 954 19.45 30.89 4.95
CA LYS A 954 20.01 31.69 3.85
C LYS A 954 20.33 30.84 2.62
N VAL A 955 19.32 30.06 2.24
CA VAL A 955 19.27 29.20 1.05
C VAL A 955 18.14 29.70 0.14
N ASP A 956 18.42 29.92 -1.14
CA ASP A 956 17.45 30.42 -2.11
C ASP A 956 16.37 29.39 -2.45
N ASN A 957 15.23 29.85 -2.97
CA ASN A 957 14.08 28.99 -3.24
C ASN A 957 14.39 27.87 -4.26
N ILE A 958 15.33 28.09 -5.18
CA ILE A 958 15.80 27.09 -6.15
C ILE A 958 16.51 25.94 -5.41
N TYR A 959 17.51 26.26 -4.58
CA TYR A 959 18.25 25.26 -3.80
C TYR A 959 17.39 24.59 -2.71
N GLY A 960 16.39 25.30 -2.17
CA GLY A 960 15.40 24.70 -1.27
C GLY A 960 14.50 23.68 -1.96
N ASN A 961 14.05 23.96 -3.19
CA ASN A 961 13.30 23.00 -3.99
C ASN A 961 14.17 21.81 -4.42
N GLU A 962 15.44 22.03 -4.77
CA GLU A 962 16.32 20.90 -5.12
C GLU A 962 16.72 20.07 -3.89
N ALA A 963 16.86 20.68 -2.70
CA ALA A 963 16.95 19.94 -1.45
C ALA A 963 15.70 19.06 -1.23
N ARG A 964 14.48 19.60 -1.38
CA ARG A 964 13.22 18.82 -1.32
C ARG A 964 13.29 17.63 -2.28
N ASN A 965 13.57 17.89 -3.56
CA ASN A 965 13.66 16.85 -4.60
C ASN A 965 14.68 15.77 -4.21
N ALA A 966 15.82 16.14 -3.61
CA ALA A 966 16.86 15.23 -3.19
C ALA A 966 16.47 14.34 -2.00
N PHE A 967 15.84 14.90 -0.96
CA PHE A 967 15.27 14.10 0.13
C PHE A 967 14.15 13.17 -0.38
N THR A 968 13.32 13.61 -1.34
CA THR A 968 12.32 12.74 -1.98
C THR A 968 12.96 11.57 -2.73
N ARG A 969 14.01 11.82 -3.55
CA ARG A 969 14.79 10.78 -4.22
C ARG A 969 15.39 9.80 -3.21
N TYR A 970 16.10 10.31 -2.20
CA TYR A 970 16.73 9.47 -1.17
C TYR A 970 15.72 8.60 -0.40
N ASN A 971 14.58 9.17 0.02
CA ASN A 971 13.56 8.41 0.76
C ASN A 971 12.97 7.28 -0.10
N ARG A 972 12.66 7.57 -1.37
CA ARG A 972 12.18 6.55 -2.33
C ARG A 972 13.23 5.45 -2.54
N ASP A 973 14.47 5.83 -2.82
CA ASP A 973 15.56 4.92 -3.18
C ASP A 973 16.06 4.09 -1.96
N LYS A 974 15.66 4.47 -0.73
CA LYS A 974 15.84 3.71 0.52
C LYS A 974 14.59 2.97 1.02
N GLY A 975 13.49 2.99 0.27
CA GLY A 975 12.25 2.32 0.67
C GLY A 975 11.51 2.98 1.84
N LEU A 976 11.83 4.22 2.19
CA LEU A 976 11.24 5.01 3.27
C LEU A 976 9.88 5.59 2.84
N GLY A 977 9.00 4.73 2.30
CA GLY A 977 7.84 5.09 1.50
C GLY A 977 6.77 5.91 2.23
N ALA A 978 6.68 5.81 3.56
CA ALA A 978 5.75 6.58 4.39
C ALA A 978 6.07 8.09 4.46
N GLN A 979 7.26 8.51 4.02
CA GLN A 979 7.79 9.88 4.19
C GLN A 979 7.93 10.63 2.85
N GLN A 980 7.11 10.30 1.84
CA GLN A 980 7.19 10.92 0.51
C GLN A 980 6.51 12.30 0.41
N ASN A 981 5.60 12.65 1.32
CA ASN A 981 5.05 14.00 1.42
C ASN A 981 6.08 14.93 2.09
N ILE A 982 6.95 15.54 1.28
CA ILE A 982 7.96 16.51 1.72
C ILE A 982 7.58 17.91 1.25
N GLN A 983 7.41 18.83 2.19
CA GLN A 983 6.92 20.19 1.93
C GLN A 983 7.99 21.23 2.29
N LEU A 984 8.19 22.20 1.40
CA LEU A 984 9.08 23.34 1.65
C LEU A 984 8.24 24.54 2.11
N LEU A 985 8.43 24.96 3.36
CA LEU A 985 7.69 26.05 4.00
C LEU A 985 8.66 27.21 4.31
N PRO A 986 8.49 28.42 3.75
CA PRO A 986 9.19 29.59 4.25
C PRO A 986 8.70 29.92 5.68
N LEU A 987 9.64 30.18 6.59
CA LEU A 987 9.33 30.55 7.99
C LEU A 987 9.55 32.05 8.22
N ASP A 988 10.69 32.56 7.76
CA ASP A 988 11.07 33.96 7.83
C ASP A 988 11.97 34.33 6.64
N GLY A 989 12.50 35.56 6.62
CA GLY A 989 13.36 36.04 5.53
C GLY A 989 14.69 35.29 5.36
N GLU A 990 15.16 34.61 6.41
CA GLU A 990 16.41 33.82 6.41
C GLU A 990 16.14 32.31 6.39
N ASN A 991 15.12 31.82 7.11
CA ASN A 991 14.89 30.40 7.35
C ASN A 991 13.73 29.81 6.55
N LYS A 992 13.93 28.59 6.04
CA LYS A 992 12.91 27.74 5.42
C LYS A 992 12.91 26.37 6.08
N LEU A 993 11.74 25.80 6.32
CA LEU A 993 11.57 24.47 6.89
C LEU A 993 11.23 23.47 5.79
N LEU A 994 12.06 22.46 5.61
CA LEU A 994 11.74 21.29 4.81
C LEU A 994 11.09 20.24 5.73
N LEU A 995 9.76 20.22 5.72
CA LEU A 995 8.94 19.30 6.52
C LEU A 995 8.88 17.95 5.83
N ILE A 996 9.36 16.91 6.50
CA ILE A 996 9.33 15.51 6.06
C ILE A 996 8.28 14.80 6.92
N GLY A 997 7.33 14.14 6.25
CA GLY A 997 5.93 13.96 6.65
C GLY A 997 5.60 13.43 8.06
N GLY A 998 4.31 13.55 8.42
CA GLY A 998 3.76 13.25 9.74
C GLY A 998 3.93 11.79 10.20
N PHE A 999 4.99 11.54 10.97
CA PHE A 999 5.15 10.35 11.81
C PHE A 999 4.05 10.31 12.87
N SER A 1000 3.61 9.13 13.28
CA SER A 1000 2.54 8.93 14.29
C SER A 1000 2.84 9.57 15.65
N ASP A 1001 4.13 9.68 15.98
CA ASP A 1001 4.65 9.99 17.30
C ASP A 1001 6.06 10.60 17.18
N VAL A 1002 6.58 11.06 18.32
CA VAL A 1002 7.92 11.65 18.43
C VAL A 1002 9.05 10.68 18.07
N LEU A 1003 8.89 9.38 18.33
CA LEU A 1003 9.95 8.37 18.18
C LEU A 1003 10.23 8.10 16.69
N GLY A 1004 9.18 8.01 15.87
CA GLY A 1004 9.29 7.87 14.42
C GLY A 1004 10.13 9.00 13.80
N ALA A 1005 9.83 10.26 14.17
CA ALA A 1005 10.54 11.42 13.65
C ALA A 1005 12.02 11.45 14.10
N VAL A 1006 12.30 11.09 15.36
CA VAL A 1006 13.68 10.95 15.90
C VAL A 1006 14.47 9.90 15.13
N ASN A 1007 13.91 8.70 14.95
CA ASN A 1007 14.57 7.59 14.27
C ASN A 1007 14.96 7.94 12.82
N TYR A 1008 14.07 8.63 12.09
CA TYR A 1008 14.36 9.12 10.74
C TYR A 1008 15.50 10.15 10.75
N VAL A 1009 15.46 11.15 11.64
CA VAL A 1009 16.53 12.15 11.74
C VAL A 1009 17.87 11.48 12.05
N GLN A 1010 17.93 10.52 12.97
CA GLN A 1010 19.16 9.79 13.29
C GLN A 1010 19.70 8.96 12.11
N GLN A 1011 18.84 8.37 11.29
CA GLN A 1011 19.24 7.64 10.08
C GLN A 1011 19.77 8.56 8.96
N VAL A 1012 19.24 9.77 8.86
CA VAL A 1012 19.42 10.65 7.68
C VAL A 1012 20.44 11.77 7.90
N LYS A 1013 20.51 12.33 9.11
CA LYS A 1013 21.46 13.39 9.51
C LYS A 1013 22.94 13.07 9.20
N PRO A 1014 23.45 11.82 9.39
CA PRO A 1014 24.86 11.51 9.13
C PRO A 1014 25.24 11.52 7.64
N VAL A 1015 24.31 11.22 6.73
CA VAL A 1015 24.56 11.09 5.28
C VAL A 1015 24.09 12.28 4.44
N ALA A 1016 23.41 13.26 5.08
CA ALA A 1016 22.81 14.39 4.40
C ALA A 1016 23.84 15.18 3.56
N GLY A 1017 24.96 15.59 4.16
CA GLY A 1017 25.99 16.41 3.51
C GLY A 1017 26.89 15.66 2.53
N SER A 1018 26.94 14.32 2.58
CA SER A 1018 27.73 13.49 1.66
C SER A 1018 26.93 12.99 0.45
N THR A 1019 25.61 12.81 0.61
CA THR A 1019 24.84 11.92 -0.27
C THR A 1019 23.49 12.49 -0.68
N ILE A 1020 22.87 13.35 0.13
CA ILE A 1020 21.54 13.90 -0.16
C ILE A 1020 21.64 15.33 -0.70
N VAL A 1021 22.38 16.20 -0.03
CA VAL A 1021 22.56 17.61 -0.40
C VAL A 1021 24.05 18.05 -0.46
N PRO A 1022 24.95 17.34 -1.15
CA PRO A 1022 26.39 17.67 -1.20
C PRO A 1022 26.75 19.03 -1.82
N TRP A 1023 25.79 19.73 -2.44
CA TRP A 1023 25.95 21.12 -2.90
C TRP A 1023 25.64 22.17 -1.81
N LEU A 1024 25.00 21.78 -0.69
CA LEU A 1024 24.77 22.66 0.46
C LEU A 1024 25.90 22.50 1.48
N LYS A 1025 26.51 23.61 1.86
CA LYS A 1025 27.49 23.65 2.96
C LYS A 1025 26.83 23.27 4.28
N ALA A 1026 27.60 22.68 5.19
CA ALA A 1026 27.10 22.21 6.49
C ALA A 1026 26.58 23.32 7.43
N ASP A 1027 26.96 24.58 7.21
CA ASP A 1027 26.42 25.76 7.92
C ASP A 1027 25.04 26.21 7.41
N LYS A 1028 24.60 25.70 6.25
CA LYS A 1028 23.35 26.10 5.58
C LYS A 1028 22.14 25.26 5.95
N TYR A 1029 22.31 24.15 6.65
CA TYR A 1029 21.19 23.30 7.07
C TYR A 1029 21.38 22.72 8.47
N SER A 1030 20.27 22.45 9.17
CA SER A 1030 20.26 21.73 10.44
C SER A 1030 19.00 20.89 10.60
N PHE A 1031 19.02 19.90 11.49
CA PHE A 1031 17.92 18.98 11.72
C PHE A 1031 17.20 19.29 13.03
N THR A 1032 15.87 19.24 13.01
CA THR A 1032 15.00 19.21 14.19
C THR A 1032 13.81 18.27 13.95
N ILE A 1033 12.96 18.09 14.94
CA ILE A 1033 11.60 17.57 14.77
C ILE A 1033 10.60 18.64 15.23
N ILE A 1034 9.33 18.51 14.88
CA ILE A 1034 8.25 19.36 15.43
C ILE A 1034 6.90 18.65 15.39
N SER A 1035 6.10 18.76 16.45
CA SER A 1035 4.71 18.27 16.45
C SER A 1035 3.77 19.28 15.77
N GLU A 1036 2.67 18.81 15.20
CA GLU A 1036 1.75 19.66 14.41
C GLU A 1036 1.25 20.93 15.17
N PRO A 1037 0.80 20.87 16.44
CA PRO A 1037 0.42 22.09 17.18
C PRO A 1037 1.58 23.07 17.45
N ASN A 1038 2.80 22.56 17.61
CA ASN A 1038 3.99 23.42 17.77
C ASN A 1038 4.39 24.06 16.44
N LEU A 1039 4.16 23.39 15.31
CA LEU A 1039 4.40 23.92 13.97
C LEU A 1039 3.42 25.06 13.63
N GLU A 1040 2.15 24.96 14.05
CA GLU A 1040 1.20 26.06 13.94
C GLU A 1040 1.63 27.27 14.79
N PHE A 1041 2.05 27.05 16.04
CA PHE A 1041 2.56 28.13 16.89
C PHE A 1041 3.82 28.78 16.27
N LEU A 1042 4.78 27.99 15.78
CA LEU A 1042 6.00 28.49 15.12
C LEU A 1042 5.70 29.26 13.81
N LYS A 1043 4.65 28.90 13.05
CA LYS A 1043 4.17 29.71 11.91
C LYS A 1043 3.59 31.06 12.35
N SER A 1044 2.96 31.11 13.53
CA SER A 1044 2.37 32.35 14.08
C SER A 1044 3.42 33.25 14.76
N GLN A 1045 4.49 32.66 15.29
CA GLN A 1045 5.61 33.35 15.95
C GLN A 1045 6.93 32.66 15.52
N PRO A 1046 7.61 33.15 14.47
CA PRO A 1046 8.78 32.49 13.87
C PRO A 1046 10.08 32.59 14.70
N ASP A 1047 10.01 32.46 16.02
CA ASP A 1047 11.19 32.32 16.88
C ASP A 1047 11.67 30.86 16.93
N LEU A 1048 12.46 30.51 15.92
CA LEU A 1048 13.15 29.21 15.84
C LEU A 1048 14.11 28.96 17.03
N LYS A 1049 14.67 30.01 17.63
CA LYS A 1049 15.63 29.87 18.76
C LYS A 1049 14.90 29.54 20.06
N ALA A 1050 13.74 30.16 20.29
CA ALA A 1050 12.84 29.76 21.37
C ALA A 1050 12.39 28.31 21.19
N TYR A 1051 12.06 27.88 19.96
CA TYR A 1051 11.68 26.50 19.69
C TYR A 1051 12.82 25.50 19.96
N GLN A 1052 14.03 25.78 19.48
CA GLN A 1052 15.21 24.94 19.74
C GLN A 1052 15.50 24.81 21.25
N LYS A 1053 15.47 25.93 21.98
CA LYS A 1053 15.67 25.95 23.44
C LYS A 1053 14.56 25.23 24.21
N PHE A 1054 13.32 25.28 23.72
CA PHE A 1054 12.23 24.43 24.23
C PHE A 1054 12.55 22.94 24.01
N LEU A 1055 12.92 22.54 22.78
CA LEU A 1055 13.18 21.14 22.44
C LEU A 1055 14.37 20.57 23.25
N GLU A 1056 15.40 21.37 23.49
CA GLU A 1056 16.53 21.02 24.38
C GLU A 1056 16.08 20.64 25.80
N SER A 1057 15.02 21.28 26.33
CA SER A 1057 14.44 21.00 27.65
C SER A 1057 13.58 19.73 27.72
N THR A 1058 13.23 19.14 26.57
CA THR A 1058 12.48 17.87 26.49
C THR A 1058 13.41 16.67 26.67
N PRO A 1059 12.89 15.45 26.95
CA PRO A 1059 13.70 14.23 26.96
C PRO A 1059 14.25 13.82 25.58
N VAL A 1060 13.87 14.49 24.48
CA VAL A 1060 14.34 14.17 23.13
C VAL A 1060 15.74 14.72 22.87
N LYS A 1061 16.58 13.96 22.16
CA LYS A 1061 17.91 14.37 21.67
C LYS A 1061 18.11 13.85 20.23
N LEU A 1062 18.78 14.63 19.38
CA LEU A 1062 18.89 14.45 17.92
C LEU A 1062 20.32 14.54 17.41
#